data_AF-A0AAN4PL87-F1
#
_entry.id   AF-A0AAN4PL87-F1
#
_cell.length_a   1.000
_cell.length_b   1.000
_cell.length_c   1.000
_cell.angle_alpha   90.00
_cell.angle_beta   90.00
_cell.angle_gamma   90.00
#
_symmetry.space_group_name_H-M   'P 1'
#
loop_
_entity.id
_entity.type
_entity.pdbx_description
1 polymer ?
#
loop_
_entity_poly.entity_id
_entity_poly.type
_entity_poly.pdbx_seq_one_letter_code
_entity_poly.pdbx_strand_id
1 'polypeptide(L)'
;MPVIAATGKHRRKVLFSSTSKGPSVTAGKPKGRNFSANLQVNSRSSAATSSHNHSSSSQSGKMGEGQVHPGIPALFREPPLIRDSLSTETTDLQIETVNKCLPLLKGIHNSQKGPFNKYGVPALQRKDHIEYLYDSLEDYPASFVALDASRPWMVYWALAGLCLLGEDVTRFRERVISTFTAAQNPTGGIGGGHGQMSHVASSYAAVLSIAMVGGEEAFKLIDRKAMWKWLGKLKQPDGGFTVCEGGEEDVRGAYCAMVVHALLDLPLALPPEAEARQNGLETFTDGLPEYLSRCQTYEGGISGSPGTEAHGAYAFCALACLCLLGRPEVVVPRYMNVATLLPWLSARQYAPEGGFSGRTNKLVDGCYSHWVGNCWPLVQAALDGTQPAAGPKRASVGNLYSREGLTRYILSCCQCKLGGLRDKPGKHPDSYHTCYALSGLSTVQYHHYCTDSSASSKDDFSSAFSWKHDPNLASDDQGSDVGVFAENDRLVPFHPVFVIPHKSAEGLCRRRRWPEPQYESYSGTGGYSCIVRVNNREYQTDSVCESETLARENAAMRAYLICRNFSVNDGMYPAGHDHGGIVQGIPVAIGTGRKSRYLDDADTSTSGESRSGGSSPESHEGSRLSLDRQTLGPARALAFSSRAR
;
A
#
# COMPACT_ATOMS: atom_id res chain seq x y z
N MET A 1 3.40 32.78 19.36
CA MET A 1 4.07 33.58 18.32
C MET A 1 3.13 33.73 17.14
N PRO A 2 3.09 34.88 16.43
CA PRO A 2 1.98 35.20 15.56
C PRO A 2 2.01 34.36 14.28
N VAL A 3 0.82 33.88 13.92
CA VAL A 3 0.49 33.11 12.72
C VAL A 3 0.83 33.93 11.47
N ILE A 4 1.78 33.44 10.67
CA ILE A 4 2.05 34.00 9.35
C ILE A 4 0.97 33.47 8.40
N ALA A 5 -0.03 34.30 8.15
CA ALA A 5 -0.99 34.09 7.08
C ALA A 5 -0.27 34.14 5.72
N ALA A 6 -0.38 33.07 4.93
CA ALA A 6 0.03 33.08 3.54
C ALA A 6 -0.89 34.05 2.77
N THR A 7 -0.32 35.17 2.36
CA THR A 7 -0.99 36.21 1.60
C THR A 7 -1.12 35.83 0.13
N GLY A 8 -2.29 36.15 -0.45
CA GLY A 8 -2.32 36.77 -1.77
C GLY A 8 -2.46 35.89 -3.01
N LYS A 9 -3.45 35.00 -3.07
CA LYS A 9 -4.13 34.70 -4.34
C LYS A 9 -5.64 34.71 -4.13
N HIS A 10 -6.37 35.37 -5.03
CA HIS A 10 -7.82 35.50 -4.98
C HIS A 10 -8.48 34.14 -4.77
N ARG A 11 -9.14 33.98 -3.62
CA ARG A 11 -10.00 32.86 -3.28
C ARG A 11 -11.06 32.73 -4.38
N ARG A 12 -10.96 31.71 -5.24
CA ARG A 12 -12.09 31.31 -6.07
C ARG A 12 -13.08 30.59 -5.16
N LYS A 13 -14.25 31.19 -4.92
CA LYS A 13 -15.41 30.44 -4.47
C LYS A 13 -15.74 29.43 -5.58
N VAL A 14 -15.50 28.14 -5.33
CA VAL A 14 -15.98 27.09 -6.23
C VAL A 14 -17.48 26.93 -5.96
N LEU A 15 -18.27 27.23 -6.98
CA LEU A 15 -19.71 26.97 -7.00
C LEU A 15 -19.91 25.47 -7.18
N PHE A 16 -20.34 24.78 -6.12
CA PHE A 16 -20.99 23.48 -6.26
C PHE A 16 -22.42 23.74 -6.73
N SER A 17 -22.82 23.21 -7.90
CA SER A 17 -24.18 23.41 -8.38
C SER A 17 -25.17 22.66 -7.48
N SER A 18 -26.02 23.38 -6.76
CA SER A 18 -27.12 22.81 -6.00
C SER A 18 -28.19 22.26 -6.96
N THR A 19 -28.37 20.94 -7.01
CA THR A 19 -29.57 20.36 -7.61
C THR A 19 -30.71 20.42 -6.60
N SER A 20 -31.49 21.50 -6.63
CA SER A 20 -32.81 21.56 -5.99
C SER A 20 -33.89 21.70 -7.07
N LYS A 21 -34.40 20.56 -7.56
CA LYS A 21 -35.76 20.50 -8.13
C LYS A 21 -36.42 19.21 -7.67
N GLY A 22 -37.37 19.36 -6.75
CA GLY A 22 -38.32 18.30 -6.38
C GLY A 22 -39.30 18.01 -7.52
N PRO A 23 -40.07 16.91 -7.42
CA PRO A 23 -40.85 16.39 -8.53
C PRO A 23 -42.16 17.16 -8.71
N SER A 24 -42.44 17.65 -9.93
CA SER A 24 -43.77 18.09 -10.34
C SER A 24 -44.45 17.00 -11.15
N VAL A 25 -45.53 16.45 -10.60
CA VAL A 25 -46.49 15.59 -11.29
C VAL A 25 -47.26 16.41 -12.33
N THR A 26 -47.45 15.91 -13.55
CA THR A 26 -48.65 16.14 -14.38
C THR A 26 -48.69 15.22 -15.59
N ALA A 27 -49.90 14.82 -15.96
CA ALA A 27 -50.26 13.70 -16.81
C ALA A 27 -50.43 14.04 -18.32
N GLY A 28 -50.22 13.04 -19.18
CA GLY A 28 -51.03 12.70 -20.36
C GLY A 28 -51.18 13.67 -21.56
N LYS A 29 -50.39 13.41 -22.64
CA LYS A 29 -50.71 13.20 -24.10
C LYS A 29 -51.81 14.05 -24.84
N PRO A 30 -51.85 14.10 -26.21
CA PRO A 30 -50.80 13.97 -27.25
C PRO A 30 -50.99 14.85 -28.55
N LYS A 31 -50.04 14.69 -29.50
CA LYS A 31 -50.09 14.85 -30.99
C LYS A 31 -49.96 16.25 -31.65
N GLY A 32 -49.05 16.32 -32.65
CA GLY A 32 -49.07 17.28 -33.76
C GLY A 32 -47.78 17.31 -34.60
N ARG A 33 -47.81 16.75 -35.82
CA ARG A 33 -46.78 16.85 -36.88
C ARG A 33 -46.93 18.19 -37.64
N ASN A 34 -45.84 18.81 -38.11
CA ASN A 34 -45.57 19.10 -39.55
C ASN A 34 -44.33 19.98 -39.83
N PHE A 35 -43.52 19.50 -40.79
CA PHE A 35 -42.81 20.12 -41.92
C PHE A 35 -41.97 21.43 -41.82
N SER A 36 -40.67 21.24 -42.12
CA SER A 36 -39.78 21.87 -43.12
C SER A 36 -39.91 23.35 -43.53
N ALA A 37 -38.77 24.06 -43.59
CA ALA A 37 -38.18 24.59 -44.84
C ALA A 37 -36.77 25.19 -44.63
N ASN A 38 -35.82 24.74 -45.46
CA ASN A 38 -34.54 25.38 -45.76
C ASN A 38 -34.75 26.55 -46.75
N LEU A 39 -33.93 27.59 -46.66
CA LEU A 39 -33.67 28.54 -47.75
C LEU A 39 -32.23 29.05 -47.66
N GLN A 40 -31.39 28.59 -48.59
CA GLN A 40 -30.17 29.24 -49.05
C GLN A 40 -30.51 30.12 -50.26
N VAL A 41 -29.93 31.32 -50.40
CA VAL A 41 -29.40 31.86 -51.67
C VAL A 41 -28.24 32.84 -51.40
N ASN A 42 -27.22 32.70 -52.24
CA ASN A 42 -25.92 33.38 -52.35
C ASN A 42 -25.95 34.91 -52.62
N SER A 43 -24.85 35.59 -52.32
CA SER A 43 -23.82 36.00 -53.33
C SER A 43 -23.10 37.32 -52.97
N ARG A 44 -21.75 37.33 -53.00
CA ARG A 44 -20.93 38.05 -54.00
C ARG A 44 -19.45 38.19 -53.58
N SER A 45 -18.63 38.05 -54.60
CA SER A 45 -17.17 38.10 -54.70
C SER A 45 -16.55 39.49 -54.58
N SER A 46 -15.28 39.55 -54.17
CA SER A 46 -14.31 40.50 -54.71
C SER A 46 -12.88 39.95 -54.61
N ALA A 47 -12.09 40.26 -55.63
CA ALA A 47 -10.75 39.74 -55.93
C ALA A 47 -9.64 40.64 -55.37
N ALA A 48 -8.44 40.08 -55.14
CA ALA A 48 -7.18 40.81 -55.23
C ALA A 48 -6.00 39.86 -55.47
N THR A 49 -5.11 40.31 -56.34
CA THR A 49 -3.94 39.65 -56.92
C THR A 49 -2.67 39.77 -56.09
N SER A 50 -1.71 38.92 -56.46
CA SER A 50 -0.40 38.59 -55.88
C SER A 50 0.60 39.72 -55.61
N SER A 51 1.45 39.51 -54.59
CA SER A 51 2.86 39.95 -54.61
C SER A 51 3.77 38.86 -54.02
N HIS A 52 4.89 38.60 -54.70
CA HIS A 52 5.94 37.67 -54.32
C HIS A 52 6.91 38.31 -53.32
N ASN A 53 7.39 37.54 -52.34
CA ASN A 53 8.79 37.57 -51.93
C ASN A 53 9.22 36.29 -51.18
N HIS A 54 10.40 35.80 -51.55
CA HIS A 54 11.09 34.63 -51.02
C HIS A 54 11.62 34.84 -49.59
N SER A 55 11.55 33.81 -48.73
CA SER A 55 12.72 33.10 -48.18
C SER A 55 12.50 32.47 -46.78
N SER A 56 13.16 31.33 -46.61
CA SER A 56 13.50 30.60 -45.38
C SER A 56 12.46 29.67 -44.76
N SER A 57 12.85 28.40 -44.73
CA SER A 57 12.15 27.24 -44.21
C SER A 57 12.12 27.20 -42.68
N SER A 58 10.91 27.13 -42.12
CA SER A 58 10.66 26.41 -40.88
C SER A 58 9.28 25.76 -41.00
N GLN A 59 9.23 24.45 -41.21
CA GLN A 59 7.98 23.69 -41.20
C GLN A 59 7.41 23.67 -39.78
N SER A 60 6.70 24.72 -39.38
CA SER A 60 5.66 24.60 -38.35
C SER A 60 4.39 24.16 -39.09
N GLY A 61 4.20 22.85 -39.22
CA GLY A 61 2.94 22.30 -39.70
C GLY A 61 1.82 22.70 -38.73
N LYS A 62 0.95 23.61 -39.15
CA LYS A 62 -0.40 23.71 -38.59
C LYS A 62 -1.09 22.37 -38.85
N MET A 63 -1.13 21.51 -37.84
CA MET A 63 -1.88 20.26 -37.87
C MET A 63 -3.36 20.58 -38.12
N GLY A 64 -3.95 19.89 -39.10
CA GLY A 64 -5.40 19.91 -39.30
C GLY A 64 -6.12 19.24 -38.13
N GLU A 65 -7.25 19.83 -37.72
CA GLU A 65 -8.15 19.25 -36.74
C GLU A 65 -8.59 17.84 -37.16
N GLY A 66 -8.32 16.81 -36.34
CA GLY A 66 -8.97 15.50 -36.42
C GLY A 66 -8.13 14.26 -36.78
N GLN A 67 -6.83 14.37 -37.05
CA GLN A 67 -5.99 13.16 -37.30
C GLN A 67 -5.54 12.50 -35.99
N VAL A 68 -5.83 11.20 -35.85
CA VAL A 68 -5.42 10.38 -34.69
C VAL A 68 -3.90 10.17 -34.72
N HIS A 69 -3.25 10.31 -33.55
CA HIS A 69 -1.81 10.16 -33.43
C HIS A 69 -1.34 8.75 -33.88
N PRO A 70 -0.28 8.63 -34.71
CA PRO A 70 0.14 7.34 -35.28
C PRO A 70 0.63 6.34 -34.21
N GLY A 71 1.14 6.84 -33.08
CA GLY A 71 1.58 6.02 -31.94
C GLY A 71 0.46 5.42 -31.07
N ILE A 72 -0.81 5.52 -31.48
CA ILE A 72 -1.94 4.90 -30.78
C ILE A 72 -2.34 3.60 -31.51
N PRO A 73 -2.09 2.40 -30.93
CA PRO A 73 -2.45 1.12 -31.53
C PRO A 73 -3.95 0.96 -31.83
N ALA A 74 -4.29 0.16 -32.84
CA ALA A 74 -5.67 -0.15 -33.21
C ALA A 74 -6.50 -0.70 -32.02
N LEU A 75 -5.85 -1.48 -31.14
CA LEU A 75 -6.45 -2.03 -29.92
C LEU A 75 -7.14 -0.98 -29.03
N PHE A 76 -6.66 0.27 -29.05
CA PHE A 76 -7.20 1.38 -28.24
C PHE A 76 -8.00 2.39 -29.07
N ARG A 77 -8.34 2.06 -30.32
CA ARG A 77 -9.06 2.95 -31.26
C ARG A 77 -10.39 2.38 -31.74
N GLU A 78 -10.64 1.10 -31.50
CA GLU A 78 -11.79 0.35 -32.01
C GLU A 78 -12.38 -0.51 -30.89
N PRO A 79 -13.71 -0.72 -30.85
CA PRO A 79 -14.28 -1.69 -29.92
C PRO A 79 -13.86 -3.12 -30.25
N PRO A 80 -14.06 -4.09 -29.33
CA PRO A 80 -13.74 -5.49 -29.59
C PRO A 80 -14.41 -6.04 -30.86
N LEU A 81 -13.71 -7.00 -31.48
CA LEU A 81 -14.15 -7.67 -32.71
C LEU A 81 -15.42 -8.49 -32.50
N ILE A 82 -15.46 -9.27 -31.41
CA ILE A 82 -16.62 -10.09 -31.06
C ILE A 82 -17.66 -9.20 -30.38
N ARG A 83 -18.87 -9.20 -30.92
CA ARG A 83 -20.04 -8.55 -30.33
C ARG A 83 -21.22 -9.48 -30.44
N ASP A 84 -21.80 -9.82 -29.30
CA ASP A 84 -23.01 -10.61 -29.27
C ASP A 84 -24.19 -9.82 -29.84
N SER A 85 -25.12 -10.52 -30.48
CA SER A 85 -26.36 -9.91 -31.00
C SER A 85 -27.39 -9.63 -29.91
N LEU A 86 -27.24 -10.23 -28.72
CA LEU A 86 -28.13 -10.03 -27.58
C LEU A 86 -27.84 -8.69 -26.89
N SER A 87 -28.82 -7.77 -26.90
CA SER A 87 -28.76 -6.53 -26.12
C SER A 87 -29.33 -6.74 -24.72
N THR A 88 -28.63 -6.25 -23.73
CA THR A 88 -29.03 -6.18 -22.31
C THR A 88 -28.54 -4.85 -21.73
N GLU A 89 -28.99 -4.49 -20.53
CA GLU A 89 -28.46 -3.32 -19.81
C GLU A 89 -26.92 -3.35 -19.71
N THR A 90 -26.34 -4.53 -19.49
CA THR A 90 -24.87 -4.72 -19.41
C THR A 90 -24.18 -4.32 -20.71
N THR A 91 -24.65 -4.83 -21.85
CA THR A 91 -24.04 -4.53 -23.15
C THR A 91 -24.26 -3.06 -23.52
N ASP A 92 -25.42 -2.50 -23.19
CA ASP A 92 -25.76 -1.12 -23.50
C ASP A 92 -24.83 -0.15 -22.74
N LEU A 93 -24.64 -0.38 -21.43
CA LEU A 93 -23.72 0.40 -20.59
C LEU A 93 -22.26 0.22 -21.01
N GLN A 94 -21.86 -0.99 -21.42
CA GLN A 94 -20.51 -1.27 -21.91
C GLN A 94 -20.24 -0.50 -23.21
N ILE A 95 -21.16 -0.56 -24.17
CA ILE A 95 -21.05 0.18 -25.45
C ILE A 95 -21.03 1.69 -25.20
N GLU A 96 -21.88 2.21 -24.31
CA GLU A 96 -21.88 3.63 -23.95
C GLU A 96 -20.53 4.06 -23.35
N THR A 97 -19.97 3.23 -22.47
CA THR A 97 -18.66 3.49 -21.83
C THR A 97 -17.53 3.51 -22.86
N VAL A 98 -17.47 2.51 -23.74
CA VAL A 98 -16.49 2.45 -24.85
C VAL A 98 -16.59 3.70 -25.72
N ASN A 99 -17.81 4.10 -26.10
CA ASN A 99 -18.02 5.27 -26.95
C ASN A 99 -17.58 6.59 -26.29
N LYS A 100 -17.68 6.71 -24.96
CA LYS A 100 -17.15 7.87 -24.23
C LYS A 100 -15.62 7.85 -24.10
N CYS A 101 -15.01 6.67 -23.98
CA CYS A 101 -13.56 6.51 -23.86
C CYS A 101 -12.82 6.72 -25.19
N LEU A 102 -13.36 6.24 -26.31
CA LEU A 102 -12.67 6.23 -27.61
C LEU A 102 -12.15 7.60 -28.08
N PRO A 103 -12.91 8.71 -28.03
CA PRO A 103 -12.40 10.02 -28.43
C PRO A 103 -11.24 10.52 -27.55
N LEU A 104 -11.27 10.16 -26.26
CA LEU A 104 -10.23 10.50 -25.29
C LEU A 104 -8.97 9.66 -25.52
N LEU A 105 -9.10 8.36 -25.70
CA LEU A 105 -7.98 7.46 -26.04
C LEU A 105 -7.30 7.84 -27.35
N LYS A 106 -8.07 8.34 -28.33
CA LYS A 106 -7.58 8.84 -29.61
C LYS A 106 -6.85 10.19 -29.51
N GLY A 107 -6.93 10.88 -28.36
CA GLY A 107 -6.32 12.19 -28.16
C GLY A 107 -7.00 13.32 -28.93
N ILE A 108 -8.25 13.15 -29.37
CA ILE A 108 -8.98 14.10 -30.23
C ILE A 108 -10.10 14.83 -29.48
N HIS A 109 -10.33 14.52 -28.21
CA HIS A 109 -11.39 15.16 -27.44
C HIS A 109 -10.93 16.54 -26.93
N ASN A 110 -11.73 17.58 -27.18
CA ASN A 110 -11.39 18.98 -26.88
C ASN A 110 -11.15 19.30 -25.39
N SER A 111 -11.50 18.39 -24.47
CA SER A 111 -11.23 18.55 -23.04
C SER A 111 -9.81 18.17 -22.63
N GLN A 112 -9.05 17.48 -23.50
CA GLN A 112 -7.71 17.01 -23.17
C GLN A 112 -6.69 18.15 -23.27
N LYS A 113 -5.75 18.16 -22.32
CA LYS A 113 -4.62 19.07 -22.32
C LYS A 113 -3.37 18.30 -22.72
N GLY A 114 -2.56 18.88 -23.59
CA GLY A 114 -1.26 18.33 -23.95
C GLY A 114 -0.17 18.62 -22.90
N PRO A 115 1.11 18.44 -23.27
CA PRO A 115 1.56 17.86 -24.54
C PRO A 115 1.13 16.38 -24.66
N PHE A 116 0.93 15.92 -25.90
CA PHE A 116 0.79 14.48 -26.18
C PHE A 116 2.18 13.91 -26.50
N ASN A 117 2.54 12.79 -25.87
CA ASN A 117 3.83 12.15 -26.10
C ASN A 117 3.85 11.34 -27.41
N LYS A 118 4.97 10.68 -27.73
CA LYS A 118 5.13 9.84 -28.93
C LYS A 118 4.13 8.68 -29.05
N TYR A 119 3.47 8.31 -27.95
CA TYR A 119 2.41 7.29 -27.92
C TYR A 119 1.00 7.88 -28.07
N GLY A 120 0.88 9.19 -28.28
CA GLY A 120 -0.41 9.90 -28.33
C GLY A 120 -1.10 9.98 -26.97
N VAL A 121 -0.37 9.82 -25.86
CA VAL A 121 -0.91 9.92 -24.50
C VAL A 121 -0.66 11.33 -23.96
N PRO A 122 -1.67 12.02 -23.40
CA PRO A 122 -1.48 13.35 -22.82
C PRO A 122 -0.65 13.28 -21.52
N ALA A 123 0.12 14.32 -21.25
CA ALA A 123 0.87 14.45 -20.01
C ALA A 123 -0.04 14.42 -18.77
N LEU A 124 0.52 13.96 -17.65
CA LEU A 124 -0.10 14.09 -16.34
C LEU A 124 -0.20 15.58 -15.97
N GLN A 125 -1.41 16.07 -15.72
CA GLN A 125 -1.68 17.47 -15.40
C GLN A 125 -1.38 17.77 -13.92
N ARG A 126 -0.13 17.54 -13.52
CA ARG A 126 0.33 17.55 -12.12
C ARG A 126 -0.13 18.80 -11.36
N LYS A 127 0.09 19.98 -11.93
CA LYS A 127 -0.27 21.25 -11.30
C LYS A 127 -1.77 21.32 -10.99
N ASP A 128 -2.61 20.96 -11.95
CA ASP A 128 -4.07 20.98 -11.77
C ASP A 128 -4.51 19.98 -10.68
N HIS A 129 -3.87 18.80 -10.61
CA HIS A 129 -4.18 17.80 -9.59
C HIS A 129 -3.68 18.20 -8.20
N ILE A 130 -2.50 18.82 -8.10
CA ILE A 130 -1.96 19.37 -6.85
C ILE A 130 -2.89 20.46 -6.30
N GLU A 131 -3.30 21.43 -7.15
CA GLU A 131 -4.23 22.49 -6.76
C GLU A 131 -5.57 21.90 -6.27
N TYR A 132 -6.12 20.92 -7.00
CA TYR A 132 -7.33 20.21 -6.60
C TYR A 132 -7.21 19.51 -5.24
N LEU A 133 -6.10 18.82 -4.99
CA LEU A 133 -5.88 18.07 -3.74
C LEU A 133 -5.68 19.03 -2.55
N TYR A 134 -5.03 20.18 -2.75
CA TYR A 134 -4.96 21.20 -1.71
C TYR A 134 -6.31 21.78 -1.36
N ASP A 135 -7.13 22.12 -2.37
CA ASP A 135 -8.49 22.59 -2.12
C ASP A 135 -9.33 21.54 -1.38
N SER A 136 -9.09 20.25 -1.63
CA SER A 136 -9.79 19.14 -0.95
C SER A 136 -9.40 18.92 0.53
N LEU A 137 -8.38 19.61 1.04
CA LEU A 137 -8.01 19.59 2.46
C LEU A 137 -8.68 20.70 3.28
N GLU A 138 -9.51 21.53 2.64
CA GLU A 138 -10.16 22.67 3.26
C GLU A 138 -11.63 22.38 3.61
N ASP A 139 -12.41 23.43 3.90
CA ASP A 139 -13.80 23.31 4.33
C ASP A 139 -14.75 22.91 3.20
N TYR A 140 -15.76 22.10 3.53
CA TYR A 140 -16.76 21.60 2.59
C TYR A 140 -18.16 22.14 2.94
N PRO A 141 -19.02 22.44 1.95
CA PRO A 141 -20.37 22.87 2.23
C PRO A 141 -21.22 21.75 2.83
N ALA A 142 -22.30 22.12 3.51
CA ALA A 142 -23.19 21.19 4.23
C ALA A 142 -23.73 20.01 3.40
N SER A 143 -23.80 20.13 2.07
CA SER A 143 -24.21 19.03 1.18
C SER A 143 -23.25 17.84 1.19
N PHE A 144 -22.03 17.98 1.73
CA PHE A 144 -21.06 16.90 1.89
C PHE A 144 -21.22 16.11 3.19
N VAL A 145 -22.30 16.33 3.95
CA VAL A 145 -22.58 15.62 5.22
C VAL A 145 -22.50 14.10 5.11
N ALA A 146 -22.77 13.52 3.94
CA ALA A 146 -22.61 12.07 3.70
C ALA A 146 -21.15 11.57 3.87
N LEU A 147 -20.15 12.47 3.80
CA LEU A 147 -18.75 12.16 4.06
C LEU A 147 -18.31 12.41 5.51
N ASP A 148 -19.23 12.75 6.42
CA ASP A 148 -18.86 13.04 7.82
C ASP A 148 -18.17 11.84 8.50
N ALA A 149 -18.62 10.62 8.23
CA ALA A 149 -17.96 9.40 8.68
C ALA A 149 -16.64 9.08 7.95
N SER A 150 -16.35 9.80 6.87
CA SER A 150 -15.20 9.57 5.97
C SER A 150 -14.15 10.70 6.03
N ARG A 151 -14.20 11.59 7.02
CA ARG A 151 -13.21 12.68 7.12
C ARG A 151 -11.75 12.19 7.20
N PRO A 152 -11.41 11.10 7.93
CA PRO A 152 -10.06 10.53 7.89
C PRO A 152 -9.66 10.04 6.50
N TRP A 153 -10.61 9.50 5.74
CA TRP A 153 -10.38 9.08 4.36
C TRP A 153 -10.08 10.27 3.46
N MET A 154 -10.80 11.38 3.60
CA MET A 154 -10.55 12.61 2.83
C MET A 154 -9.12 13.13 3.07
N VAL A 155 -8.67 13.14 4.32
CA VAL A 155 -7.29 13.50 4.68
C VAL A 155 -6.30 12.53 4.03
N TYR A 156 -6.50 11.22 4.19
CA TYR A 156 -5.62 10.21 3.60
C TYR A 156 -5.52 10.35 2.08
N TRP A 157 -6.65 10.40 1.36
CA TRP A 157 -6.67 10.47 -0.10
C TRP A 157 -5.95 11.71 -0.62
N ALA A 158 -6.16 12.86 0.03
CA ALA A 158 -5.51 14.10 -0.36
C ALA A 158 -3.99 14.04 -0.12
N LEU A 159 -3.56 13.62 1.07
CA LEU A 159 -2.14 13.51 1.42
C LEU A 159 -1.42 12.44 0.59
N ALA A 160 -2.06 11.31 0.31
CA ALA A 160 -1.52 10.26 -0.55
C ALA A 160 -1.34 10.77 -1.98
N GLY A 161 -2.35 11.43 -2.55
CA GLY A 161 -2.25 12.06 -3.86
C GLY A 161 -1.12 13.09 -3.95
N LEU A 162 -0.97 13.94 -2.92
CA LEU A 162 0.12 14.92 -2.83
C LEU A 162 1.49 14.25 -2.74
N CYS A 163 1.64 13.21 -1.90
CA CYS A 163 2.87 12.41 -1.81
C CYS A 163 3.24 11.77 -3.16
N LEU A 164 2.27 11.15 -3.85
CA LEU A 164 2.47 10.55 -5.19
C LEU A 164 2.98 11.60 -6.18
N LEU A 165 2.43 12.81 -6.12
CA LEU A 165 2.81 13.95 -6.96
C LEU A 165 4.12 14.63 -6.53
N GLY A 166 4.78 14.14 -5.48
CA GLY A 166 6.10 14.60 -5.04
C GLY A 166 6.08 15.81 -4.09
N GLU A 167 4.91 16.18 -3.57
CA GLU A 167 4.80 17.28 -2.60
C GLU A 167 5.25 16.85 -1.20
N ASP A 168 5.91 17.76 -0.48
CA ASP A 168 6.23 17.56 0.95
C ASP A 168 5.02 17.87 1.83
N VAL A 169 4.45 16.82 2.42
CA VAL A 169 3.27 16.91 3.29
C VAL A 169 3.61 17.16 4.76
N THR A 170 4.90 17.32 5.12
CA THR A 170 5.36 17.63 6.49
C THR A 170 4.64 18.83 7.10
N ARG A 171 4.32 19.85 6.29
CA ARG A 171 3.61 21.06 6.72
C ARG A 171 2.20 20.81 7.27
N PHE A 172 1.60 19.63 7.01
CA PHE A 172 0.28 19.27 7.52
C PHE A 172 0.31 18.59 8.89
N ARG A 173 1.49 18.33 9.48
CA ARG A 173 1.65 17.62 10.77
C ARG A 173 0.69 18.12 11.85
N GLU A 174 0.71 19.42 12.14
CA GLU A 174 -0.11 20.00 13.22
C GLU A 174 -1.62 19.90 12.94
N ARG A 175 -2.04 20.14 11.68
CA ARG A 175 -3.45 19.99 11.27
C ARG A 175 -3.92 18.53 11.35
N VAL A 176 -3.06 17.60 10.97
CA VAL A 176 -3.31 16.15 11.06
C VAL A 176 -3.43 15.72 12.53
N ILE A 177 -2.52 16.16 13.39
CA ILE A 177 -2.59 15.91 14.85
C ILE A 177 -3.91 16.43 15.39
N SER A 178 -4.22 17.70 15.18
CA SER A 178 -5.47 18.31 15.66
C SER A 178 -6.71 17.55 15.18
N THR A 179 -6.74 17.15 13.91
CA THR A 179 -7.87 16.42 13.31
C THR A 179 -8.09 15.06 13.97
N PHE A 180 -7.02 14.29 14.16
CA PHE A 180 -7.13 12.91 14.67
C PHE A 180 -7.15 12.81 16.19
N THR A 181 -6.59 13.78 16.93
CA THR A 181 -6.81 13.90 18.37
C THR A 181 -8.30 14.00 18.69
N ALA A 182 -9.07 14.77 17.91
CA ALA A 182 -10.51 14.93 18.11
C ALA A 182 -11.33 13.67 17.73
N ALA A 183 -10.79 12.79 16.90
CA ALA A 183 -11.47 11.60 16.39
C ALA A 183 -11.04 10.29 17.08
N GLN A 184 -9.96 10.32 17.87
CA GLN A 184 -9.50 9.16 18.63
C GLN A 184 -10.37 8.97 19.89
N ASN A 185 -10.86 7.75 20.09
CA ASN A 185 -11.66 7.43 21.25
C ASN A 185 -10.78 6.98 22.43
N PRO A 186 -11.10 7.40 23.68
CA PRO A 186 -10.36 6.96 24.87
C PRO A 186 -10.35 5.44 25.09
N THR A 187 -11.33 4.73 24.52
CA THR A 187 -11.43 3.26 24.57
C THR A 187 -10.59 2.55 23.50
N GLY A 188 -9.94 3.31 22.60
CA GLY A 188 -9.09 2.79 21.54
C GLY A 188 -9.71 2.92 20.16
N GLY A 189 -8.86 3.07 19.15
CA GLY A 189 -9.27 3.29 17.77
C GLY A 189 -9.65 4.74 17.44
N ILE A 190 -9.84 5.00 16.15
CA ILE A 190 -10.16 6.32 15.61
C ILE A 190 -11.44 6.21 14.76
N GLY A 191 -12.43 7.07 15.03
CA GLY A 191 -13.68 7.16 14.29
C GLY A 191 -13.63 8.11 13.09
N GLY A 192 -14.76 8.33 12.43
CA GLY A 192 -14.87 9.29 11.32
C GLY A 192 -14.84 10.77 11.74
N GLY A 193 -15.10 11.06 13.02
CA GLY A 193 -15.13 12.41 13.57
C GLY A 193 -15.38 12.39 15.07
N HIS A 194 -15.45 13.58 15.68
CA HIS A 194 -15.73 13.71 17.10
C HIS A 194 -17.08 13.07 17.46
N GLY A 195 -17.09 12.22 18.50
CA GLY A 195 -18.29 11.52 18.96
C GLY A 195 -18.69 10.29 18.13
N GLN A 196 -17.97 9.98 17.05
CA GLN A 196 -18.20 8.75 16.29
C GLN A 196 -17.36 7.59 16.87
N MET A 197 -17.96 6.40 16.94
CA MET A 197 -17.25 5.22 17.42
C MET A 197 -16.06 4.87 16.52
N SER A 198 -15.09 4.17 17.10
CA SER A 198 -13.90 3.70 16.38
C SER A 198 -14.28 2.72 15.27
N HIS A 199 -13.62 2.88 14.13
CA HIS A 199 -13.84 2.03 12.96
C HIS A 199 -12.50 1.75 12.29
N VAL A 200 -12.27 0.53 11.80
CA VAL A 200 -10.95 0.11 11.28
C VAL A 200 -10.56 0.87 10.02
N ALA A 201 -11.52 1.20 9.15
CA ALA A 201 -11.27 2.00 7.96
C ALA A 201 -10.78 3.43 8.28
N SER A 202 -11.40 4.12 9.24
CA SER A 202 -10.95 5.44 9.69
C SER A 202 -9.63 5.37 10.46
N SER A 203 -9.43 4.33 11.27
CA SER A 203 -8.16 4.07 11.97
C SER A 203 -7.01 3.82 11.00
N TYR A 204 -7.23 3.03 9.95
CA TYR A 204 -6.31 2.82 8.84
C TYR A 204 -5.94 4.15 8.17
N ALA A 205 -6.93 4.91 7.73
CA ALA A 205 -6.70 6.18 7.04
C ALA A 205 -5.94 7.20 7.92
N ALA A 206 -6.26 7.26 9.22
CA ALA A 206 -5.57 8.11 10.18
C ALA A 206 -4.12 7.68 10.39
N VAL A 207 -3.86 6.38 10.61
CA VAL A 207 -2.49 5.85 10.80
C VAL A 207 -1.63 6.09 9.57
N LEU A 208 -2.15 5.88 8.36
CA LEU A 208 -1.43 6.17 7.13
C LEU A 208 -1.15 7.66 6.93
N SER A 209 -2.13 8.51 7.25
CA SER A 209 -1.95 9.97 7.20
C SER A 209 -0.87 10.43 8.18
N ILE A 210 -0.86 9.89 9.40
CA ILE A 210 0.17 10.13 10.41
C ILE A 210 1.54 9.66 9.93
N ALA A 211 1.62 8.47 9.32
CA ALA A 211 2.87 7.94 8.76
C ALA A 211 3.43 8.82 7.62
N MET A 212 2.56 9.37 6.76
CA MET A 212 2.97 10.25 5.66
C MET A 212 3.51 11.60 6.15
N VAL A 213 2.80 12.27 7.07
CA VAL A 213 3.29 13.54 7.62
C VAL A 213 4.52 13.35 8.51
N GLY A 214 4.59 12.21 9.22
CA GLY A 214 5.70 11.85 10.10
C GLY A 214 5.86 12.79 11.31
N GLY A 215 6.98 12.66 12.02
CA GLY A 215 7.30 13.52 13.16
C GLY A 215 6.83 12.96 14.51
N GLU A 216 7.46 13.42 15.59
CA GLU A 216 7.30 12.78 16.90
C GLU A 216 5.96 12.95 17.53
N GLU A 217 5.50 14.17 17.48
CA GLU A 217 4.24 14.58 18.07
C GLU A 217 3.08 13.88 17.34
N ALA A 218 3.19 13.65 16.03
CA ALA A 218 2.20 12.91 15.27
C ALA A 218 2.14 11.43 15.68
N PHE A 219 3.29 10.80 15.93
CA PHE A 219 3.32 9.40 16.32
C PHE A 219 2.86 9.18 17.77
N LYS A 220 3.19 10.11 18.67
CA LYS A 220 2.80 10.06 20.09
C LYS A 220 1.28 10.17 20.31
N LEU A 221 0.54 10.72 19.35
CA LEU A 221 -0.91 10.88 19.50
C LEU A 221 -1.64 9.56 19.68
N ILE A 222 -1.15 8.47 19.07
CA ILE A 222 -1.86 7.20 19.01
C ILE A 222 -1.71 6.44 20.33
N ASP A 223 -2.82 6.22 21.04
CA ASP A 223 -2.82 5.29 22.18
C ASP A 223 -2.77 3.85 21.66
N ARG A 224 -1.55 3.30 21.57
CA ARG A 224 -1.29 1.94 21.09
C ARG A 224 -1.96 0.87 21.94
N LYS A 225 -2.04 1.07 23.26
CA LYS A 225 -2.60 0.05 24.17
C LYS A 225 -4.11 0.01 24.02
N ALA A 226 -4.75 1.17 23.96
CA ALA A 226 -6.19 1.26 23.71
C ALA A 226 -6.53 0.73 22.30
N MET A 227 -5.74 1.10 21.27
CA MET A 227 -5.87 0.57 19.91
C MET A 227 -5.81 -0.96 19.89
N TRP A 228 -4.82 -1.56 20.53
CA TRP A 228 -4.66 -3.03 20.63
C TRP A 228 -5.85 -3.69 21.32
N LYS A 229 -6.32 -3.13 22.44
CA LYS A 229 -7.51 -3.63 23.14
C LYS A 229 -8.75 -3.58 22.24
N TRP A 230 -9.00 -2.44 21.61
CA TRP A 230 -10.15 -2.24 20.75
C TRP A 230 -10.11 -3.17 19.52
N LEU A 231 -8.98 -3.26 18.81
CA LEU A 231 -8.83 -4.21 17.70
C LEU A 231 -9.09 -5.66 18.15
N GLY A 232 -8.67 -6.02 19.37
CA GLY A 232 -8.91 -7.35 19.93
C GLY A 232 -10.39 -7.69 20.09
N LYS A 233 -11.26 -6.70 20.34
CA LYS A 233 -12.72 -6.90 20.39
C LYS A 233 -13.32 -7.19 19.03
N LEU A 234 -12.65 -6.80 17.95
CA LEU A 234 -13.16 -6.95 16.59
C LEU A 234 -12.82 -8.32 16.00
N LYS A 235 -11.92 -9.08 16.63
CA LYS A 235 -11.52 -10.41 16.18
C LYS A 235 -12.69 -11.37 16.33
N GLN A 236 -12.99 -12.10 15.27
CA GLN A 236 -14.16 -12.98 15.20
C GLN A 236 -13.78 -14.45 15.32
N PRO A 237 -14.71 -15.33 15.78
CA PRO A 237 -14.44 -16.76 15.98
C PRO A 237 -13.99 -17.51 14.73
N ASP A 238 -14.40 -17.05 13.54
CA ASP A 238 -14.05 -17.70 12.28
C ASP A 238 -12.69 -17.25 11.73
N GLY A 239 -12.03 -16.30 12.42
CA GLY A 239 -10.72 -15.75 12.06
C GLY A 239 -10.76 -14.36 11.41
N GLY A 240 -11.93 -13.88 10.98
CA GLY A 240 -12.07 -12.54 10.41
C GLY A 240 -12.09 -11.41 11.45
N PHE A 241 -12.44 -10.22 10.98
CA PHE A 241 -12.58 -9.02 11.81
C PHE A 241 -13.82 -8.24 11.40
N THR A 242 -14.59 -7.80 12.40
CA THR A 242 -15.61 -6.76 12.18
C THR A 242 -14.97 -5.40 11.97
N VAL A 243 -15.66 -4.50 11.27
CA VAL A 243 -15.14 -3.15 11.00
C VAL A 243 -15.24 -2.19 12.18
N CYS A 244 -16.19 -2.45 13.08
CA CYS A 244 -16.40 -1.79 14.37
C CYS A 244 -17.23 -2.73 15.29
N GLU A 245 -17.36 -2.39 16.58
CA GLU A 245 -18.18 -3.15 17.51
C GLU A 245 -19.65 -3.16 17.02
N GLY A 246 -20.17 -4.34 16.65
CA GLY A 246 -21.52 -4.52 16.08
C GLY A 246 -21.63 -4.22 14.58
N GLY A 247 -20.53 -3.93 13.89
CA GLY A 247 -20.49 -3.71 12.44
C GLY A 247 -20.41 -4.99 11.62
N GLU A 248 -20.32 -4.84 10.30
CA GLU A 248 -20.13 -5.95 9.38
C GLU A 248 -18.74 -6.60 9.50
N GLU A 249 -18.65 -7.86 9.09
CA GLU A 249 -17.42 -8.63 8.96
C GLU A 249 -17.11 -8.89 7.49
N ASP A 250 -16.01 -8.33 7.00
CA ASP A 250 -15.50 -8.56 5.66
C ASP A 250 -13.96 -8.36 5.60
N VAL A 251 -13.36 -8.69 4.44
CA VAL A 251 -11.91 -8.60 4.25
C VAL A 251 -11.33 -7.19 4.36
N ARG A 252 -12.15 -6.12 4.29
CA ARG A 252 -11.69 -4.74 4.59
C ARG A 252 -11.38 -4.62 6.08
N GLY A 253 -12.21 -5.25 6.92
CA GLY A 253 -11.98 -5.36 8.36
C GLY A 253 -10.63 -5.96 8.66
N ALA A 254 -10.37 -7.13 8.07
CA ALA A 254 -9.10 -7.85 8.18
C ALA A 254 -7.90 -7.01 7.71
N TYR A 255 -7.94 -6.49 6.48
CA TYR A 255 -6.83 -5.73 5.91
C TYR A 255 -6.52 -4.45 6.71
N CYS A 256 -7.55 -3.66 7.04
CA CYS A 256 -7.36 -2.42 7.80
C CYS A 256 -6.82 -2.69 9.20
N ALA A 257 -7.39 -3.67 9.92
CA ALA A 257 -6.94 -4.06 11.26
C ALA A 257 -5.46 -4.49 11.24
N MET A 258 -5.07 -5.34 10.29
CA MET A 258 -3.71 -5.87 10.22
C MET A 258 -2.68 -4.84 9.75
N VAL A 259 -3.04 -3.90 8.88
CA VAL A 259 -2.15 -2.78 8.53
C VAL A 259 -1.91 -1.88 9.75
N VAL A 260 -2.96 -1.52 10.49
CA VAL A 260 -2.83 -0.73 11.72
C VAL A 260 -1.98 -1.49 12.74
N HIS A 261 -2.24 -2.78 12.93
CA HIS A 261 -1.49 -3.64 13.85
C HIS A 261 0.00 -3.69 13.50
N ALA A 262 0.34 -3.96 12.24
CA ALA A 262 1.72 -4.05 11.76
C ALA A 262 2.47 -2.73 11.87
N LEU A 263 1.85 -1.62 11.43
CA LEU A 263 2.47 -0.29 11.46
C LEU A 263 2.70 0.20 12.89
N LEU A 264 1.79 -0.10 13.81
CA LEU A 264 1.90 0.27 15.23
C LEU A 264 2.68 -0.75 16.08
N ASP A 265 3.05 -1.90 15.51
CA ASP A 265 3.71 -3.04 16.19
C ASP A 265 3.04 -3.33 17.51
N LEU A 266 1.77 -3.66 17.40
CA LEU A 266 0.99 -4.10 18.54
C LEU A 266 1.40 -5.55 18.89
N PRO A 267 1.19 -5.99 20.13
CA PRO A 267 1.40 -7.39 20.48
C PRO A 267 0.58 -8.31 19.58
N LEU A 268 1.22 -9.37 19.05
CA LEU A 268 0.56 -10.37 18.20
C LEU A 268 -0.51 -11.15 18.99
N ALA A 269 -0.28 -11.38 20.28
CA ALA A 269 -1.28 -11.98 21.17
C ALA A 269 -2.51 -11.07 21.29
N LEU A 270 -3.70 -11.67 21.30
CA LEU A 270 -4.95 -10.99 21.61
C LEU A 270 -4.95 -10.46 23.05
N PRO A 271 -5.68 -9.38 23.35
CA PRO A 271 -5.97 -8.98 24.72
C PRO A 271 -6.51 -10.15 25.55
N PRO A 272 -6.15 -10.30 26.84
CA PRO A 272 -6.68 -11.36 27.70
C PRO A 272 -8.22 -11.39 27.74
N GLU A 273 -8.84 -10.21 27.64
CA GLU A 273 -10.28 -10.01 27.64
C GLU A 273 -10.96 -10.13 26.26
N ALA A 274 -10.21 -10.45 25.19
CA ALA A 274 -10.80 -10.57 23.86
C ALA A 274 -11.74 -11.80 23.79
N GLU A 275 -13.00 -11.57 23.41
CA GLU A 275 -14.03 -12.63 23.32
C GLU A 275 -13.58 -13.81 22.44
N ALA A 276 -12.86 -13.53 21.35
CA ALA A 276 -12.30 -14.56 20.45
C ALA A 276 -11.43 -15.62 21.16
N ARG A 277 -10.87 -15.32 22.33
CA ARG A 277 -10.14 -16.31 23.16
C ARG A 277 -11.04 -17.44 23.66
N GLN A 278 -12.32 -17.16 23.91
CA GLN A 278 -13.31 -18.18 24.28
C GLN A 278 -13.55 -19.18 23.13
N ASN A 279 -13.22 -18.79 21.90
CA ASN A 279 -13.28 -19.63 20.71
C ASN A 279 -11.93 -20.30 20.37
N GLY A 280 -10.95 -20.23 21.28
CA GLY A 280 -9.65 -20.89 21.12
C GLY A 280 -8.63 -20.11 20.28
N LEU A 281 -8.89 -18.84 19.95
CA LEU A 281 -7.94 -17.98 19.25
C LEU A 281 -7.02 -17.26 20.26
N GLU A 282 -5.72 -17.27 20.04
CA GLU A 282 -4.72 -16.68 20.95
C GLU A 282 -4.08 -15.41 20.39
N THR A 283 -4.01 -15.30 19.06
CA THR A 283 -3.35 -14.21 18.33
C THR A 283 -4.28 -13.50 17.34
N PHE A 284 -3.91 -12.29 16.92
CA PHE A 284 -4.61 -11.55 15.88
C PHE A 284 -4.64 -12.30 14.53
N THR A 285 -3.66 -13.19 14.30
CA THR A 285 -3.50 -13.91 13.04
C THR A 285 -4.11 -15.30 13.04
N ASP A 286 -4.55 -15.83 14.20
CA ASP A 286 -5.17 -17.15 14.27
C ASP A 286 -6.47 -17.19 13.46
N GLY A 287 -6.62 -18.21 12.62
CA GLY A 287 -7.77 -18.41 11.73
C GLY A 287 -7.88 -17.40 10.58
N LEU A 288 -7.04 -16.36 10.57
CA LEU A 288 -7.14 -15.27 9.60
C LEU A 288 -6.86 -15.73 8.15
N PRO A 289 -5.75 -16.41 7.83
CA PRO A 289 -5.52 -16.83 6.45
C PRO A 289 -6.54 -17.87 5.98
N GLU A 290 -7.09 -18.69 6.89
CA GLU A 290 -8.20 -19.60 6.62
C GLU A 290 -9.50 -18.83 6.30
N TYR A 291 -9.82 -17.76 7.03
CA TYR A 291 -10.93 -16.85 6.72
C TYR A 291 -10.78 -16.24 5.32
N LEU A 292 -9.59 -15.71 5.00
CA LEU A 292 -9.30 -15.11 3.70
C LEU A 292 -9.44 -16.15 2.57
N SER A 293 -8.98 -17.39 2.80
CA SER A 293 -9.12 -18.50 1.86
C SER A 293 -10.59 -18.81 1.55
N ARG A 294 -11.47 -18.82 2.57
CA ARG A 294 -12.92 -19.01 2.40
C ARG A 294 -13.61 -17.90 1.60
N CYS A 295 -12.95 -16.76 1.40
CA CYS A 295 -13.46 -15.66 0.59
C CYS A 295 -13.12 -15.83 -0.91
N GLN A 296 -12.29 -16.79 -1.32
CA GLN A 296 -12.07 -17.07 -2.74
C GLN A 296 -13.33 -17.69 -3.37
N THR A 297 -13.73 -17.21 -4.54
CA THR A 297 -14.94 -17.66 -5.24
C THR A 297 -14.64 -18.68 -6.32
N TYR A 298 -15.69 -19.27 -6.87
CA TYR A 298 -15.61 -20.18 -8.03
C TYR A 298 -14.99 -19.51 -9.28
N GLU A 299 -15.07 -18.18 -9.40
CA GLU A 299 -14.48 -17.45 -10.51
C GLU A 299 -12.94 -17.36 -10.38
N GLY A 300 -12.39 -17.62 -9.20
CA GLY A 300 -10.98 -17.47 -8.86
C GLY A 300 -10.62 -16.17 -8.15
N GLY A 301 -11.43 -15.13 -8.31
CA GLY A 301 -11.30 -13.91 -7.53
C GLY A 301 -11.73 -14.08 -6.08
N ILE A 302 -11.62 -12.99 -5.31
CA ILE A 302 -11.88 -13.01 -3.87
C ILE A 302 -12.98 -11.98 -3.57
N SER A 303 -13.92 -12.37 -2.72
CA SER A 303 -15.10 -11.59 -2.35
C SER A 303 -14.96 -10.95 -0.97
N GLY A 304 -15.96 -10.15 -0.58
CA GLY A 304 -15.92 -9.38 0.67
C GLY A 304 -16.02 -10.30 1.90
N SER A 305 -16.90 -11.29 1.80
CA SER A 305 -17.13 -12.31 2.81
C SER A 305 -17.49 -13.63 2.11
N PRO A 306 -17.35 -14.80 2.78
CA PRO A 306 -17.53 -16.10 2.14
C PRO A 306 -18.86 -16.22 1.38
N GLY A 307 -18.79 -16.69 0.13
CA GLY A 307 -19.96 -16.92 -0.72
C GLY A 307 -20.49 -15.70 -1.48
N THR A 308 -19.93 -14.51 -1.30
CA THR A 308 -20.31 -13.31 -2.09
C THR A 308 -19.55 -13.22 -3.43
N GLU A 309 -19.93 -12.28 -4.30
CA GLU A 309 -19.33 -12.08 -5.64
C GLU A 309 -17.86 -11.64 -5.57
N ALA A 310 -17.01 -12.15 -6.47
CA ALA A 310 -15.61 -11.76 -6.51
C ALA A 310 -15.45 -10.28 -6.92
N HIS A 311 -14.54 -9.57 -6.25
CA HIS A 311 -14.38 -8.13 -6.45
C HIS A 311 -12.92 -7.69 -6.28
N GLY A 312 -12.43 -6.84 -7.19
CA GLY A 312 -11.03 -6.39 -7.22
C GLY A 312 -10.58 -5.73 -5.91
N ALA A 313 -11.43 -4.88 -5.32
CA ALA A 313 -11.15 -4.26 -4.02
C ALA A 313 -10.95 -5.28 -2.89
N TYR A 314 -11.77 -6.32 -2.84
CA TYR A 314 -11.67 -7.37 -1.82
C TYR A 314 -10.50 -8.32 -2.10
N ALA A 315 -10.21 -8.60 -3.37
CA ALA A 315 -9.00 -9.32 -3.77
C ALA A 315 -7.72 -8.60 -3.32
N PHE A 316 -7.64 -7.28 -3.49
CA PHE A 316 -6.53 -6.53 -2.93
C PHE A 316 -6.43 -6.66 -1.42
N CYS A 317 -7.54 -6.43 -0.70
CA CYS A 317 -7.55 -6.52 0.76
C CYS A 317 -7.05 -7.89 1.25
N ALA A 318 -7.56 -8.98 0.67
CA ALA A 318 -7.18 -10.33 1.05
C ALA A 318 -5.72 -10.66 0.68
N LEU A 319 -5.27 -10.33 -0.54
CA LEU A 319 -3.89 -10.61 -0.96
C LEU A 319 -2.87 -9.78 -0.19
N ALA A 320 -3.15 -8.49 0.03
CA ALA A 320 -2.28 -7.62 0.80
C ALA A 320 -2.24 -8.06 2.28
N CYS A 321 -3.38 -8.49 2.83
CA CYS A 321 -3.44 -9.05 4.18
C CYS A 321 -2.64 -10.35 4.28
N LEU A 322 -2.76 -11.29 3.33
CA LEU A 322 -1.90 -12.49 3.29
C LEU A 322 -0.42 -12.13 3.27
N CYS A 323 -0.02 -11.10 2.50
CA CYS A 323 1.38 -10.62 2.44
C CYS A 323 1.84 -9.91 3.72
N LEU A 324 0.95 -9.57 4.65
CA LEU A 324 1.33 -9.19 6.02
C LEU A 324 1.73 -10.42 6.84
N LEU A 325 1.10 -11.58 6.59
CA LEU A 325 1.27 -12.80 7.38
C LEU A 325 2.53 -13.60 7.02
N GLY A 326 3.22 -13.25 5.93
CA GLY A 326 4.44 -13.94 5.53
C GLY A 326 4.85 -13.65 4.08
N ARG A 327 5.82 -14.43 3.62
CA ARG A 327 6.36 -14.33 2.26
C ARG A 327 5.31 -14.65 1.21
N PRO A 328 5.10 -13.81 0.17
CA PRO A 328 4.06 -14.01 -0.84
C PRO A 328 4.05 -15.41 -1.45
N GLU A 329 5.22 -15.95 -1.78
CA GLU A 329 5.39 -17.28 -2.40
C GLU A 329 5.06 -18.45 -1.48
N VAL A 330 4.91 -18.19 -0.18
CA VAL A 330 4.47 -19.18 0.81
C VAL A 330 2.97 -19.02 1.07
N VAL A 331 2.54 -17.81 1.43
CA VAL A 331 1.19 -17.57 1.95
C VAL A 331 0.14 -17.53 0.84
N VAL A 332 0.42 -16.92 -0.30
CA VAL A 332 -0.58 -16.80 -1.37
C VAL A 332 -0.90 -18.18 -1.98
N PRO A 333 0.07 -19.01 -2.40
CA PRO A 333 -0.23 -20.32 -2.95
C PRO A 333 -0.81 -21.32 -1.94
N ARG A 334 -0.55 -21.12 -0.64
CA ARG A 334 -1.10 -21.97 0.43
C ARG A 334 -2.59 -21.73 0.64
N TYR A 335 -3.04 -20.48 0.57
CA TYR A 335 -4.39 -20.10 0.95
C TYR A 335 -5.28 -19.70 -0.23
N MET A 336 -4.71 -19.50 -1.42
CA MET A 336 -5.44 -19.17 -2.64
C MET A 336 -5.11 -20.17 -3.75
N ASN A 337 -6.13 -20.57 -4.50
CA ASN A 337 -5.92 -21.25 -5.77
C ASN A 337 -5.43 -20.24 -6.82
N VAL A 338 -4.11 -20.16 -6.99
CA VAL A 338 -3.46 -19.22 -7.92
C VAL A 338 -3.85 -19.50 -9.38
N ALA A 339 -4.15 -20.76 -9.72
CA ALA A 339 -4.52 -21.15 -11.08
C ALA A 339 -5.85 -20.55 -11.55
N THR A 340 -6.79 -20.27 -10.64
CA THR A 340 -8.04 -19.57 -10.95
C THR A 340 -7.94 -18.07 -10.66
N LEU A 341 -7.15 -17.65 -9.67
CA LEU A 341 -6.94 -16.24 -9.35
C LEU A 341 -6.29 -15.46 -10.51
N LEU A 342 -5.23 -16.01 -11.11
CA LEU A 342 -4.50 -15.36 -12.21
C LEU A 342 -5.40 -15.01 -13.42
N PRO A 343 -6.13 -15.96 -14.04
CA PRO A 343 -6.99 -15.64 -15.17
C PRO A 343 -8.13 -14.70 -14.78
N TRP A 344 -8.69 -14.81 -13.58
CA TRP A 344 -9.68 -13.87 -13.08
C TRP A 344 -9.11 -12.45 -13.00
N LEU A 345 -7.94 -12.26 -12.39
CA LEU A 345 -7.30 -10.96 -12.26
C LEU A 345 -6.94 -10.36 -13.63
N SER A 346 -6.45 -11.19 -14.55
CA SER A 346 -6.17 -10.81 -15.95
C SER A 346 -7.44 -10.32 -16.66
N ALA A 347 -8.55 -11.04 -16.53
CA ALA A 347 -9.84 -10.73 -17.15
C ALA A 347 -10.54 -9.48 -16.58
N ARG A 348 -9.90 -8.73 -15.67
CA ARG A 348 -10.35 -7.41 -15.24
C ARG A 348 -9.98 -6.32 -16.22
N GLN A 349 -8.97 -6.52 -17.07
CA GLN A 349 -8.51 -5.49 -18.00
C GLN A 349 -9.27 -5.55 -19.32
N TYR A 350 -9.84 -4.42 -19.74
CA TYR A 350 -10.61 -4.33 -20.99
C TYR A 350 -9.87 -3.57 -22.09
N ALA A 351 -10.26 -3.82 -23.33
CA ALA A 351 -9.90 -3.01 -24.49
C ALA A 351 -11.19 -2.62 -25.24
N PRO A 352 -11.28 -1.40 -25.79
CA PRO A 352 -10.22 -0.41 -25.95
C PRO A 352 -9.94 0.44 -24.72
N GLU A 353 -10.73 0.37 -23.65
CA GLU A 353 -10.57 1.29 -22.51
C GLU A 353 -9.19 1.23 -21.87
N GLY A 354 -8.60 0.04 -21.74
CA GLY A 354 -7.28 -0.20 -21.14
C GLY A 354 -7.29 -0.27 -19.61
N GLY A 355 -8.35 0.24 -18.97
CA GLY A 355 -8.56 0.21 -17.52
C GLY A 355 -9.03 -1.16 -16.99
N PHE A 356 -9.16 -1.24 -15.67
CA PHE A 356 -9.69 -2.42 -14.98
C PHE A 356 -11.15 -2.23 -14.56
N SER A 357 -11.94 -3.30 -14.65
CA SER A 357 -13.21 -3.43 -13.97
C SER A 357 -13.05 -4.11 -12.60
N GLY A 358 -14.01 -3.87 -11.70
CA GLY A 358 -13.98 -4.47 -10.36
C GLY A 358 -14.45 -5.92 -10.32
N ARG A 359 -15.33 -6.32 -11.24
CA ARG A 359 -15.96 -7.65 -11.28
C ARG A 359 -16.45 -7.96 -12.69
N THR A 360 -16.72 -9.23 -12.94
CA THR A 360 -17.12 -9.75 -14.26
C THR A 360 -18.35 -9.01 -14.80
N ASN A 361 -18.33 -8.64 -16.09
CA ASN A 361 -19.42 -7.92 -16.78
C ASN A 361 -19.82 -6.57 -16.17
N LYS A 362 -18.90 -5.89 -15.47
CA LYS A 362 -19.07 -4.50 -15.03
C LYS A 362 -18.06 -3.60 -15.72
N LEU A 363 -18.35 -2.31 -15.67
CA LEU A 363 -17.57 -1.29 -16.36
C LEU A 363 -16.19 -1.09 -15.73
N VAL A 364 -15.25 -0.58 -16.52
CA VAL A 364 -13.98 -0.04 -16.04
C VAL A 364 -14.19 1.15 -15.08
N ASP A 365 -13.26 1.32 -14.15
CA ASP A 365 -13.23 2.45 -13.20
C ASP A 365 -11.77 2.75 -12.80
N GLY A 366 -11.42 4.05 -12.79
CA GLY A 366 -10.10 4.55 -12.45
C GLY A 366 -9.58 4.12 -11.08
N CYS A 367 -10.44 3.85 -10.09
CA CYS A 367 -9.97 3.39 -8.77
C CYS A 367 -9.45 1.95 -8.79
N TYR A 368 -9.91 1.10 -9.72
CA TYR A 368 -9.36 -0.25 -9.88
C TYR A 368 -7.93 -0.25 -10.43
N SER A 369 -7.43 0.90 -10.91
CA SER A 369 -6.00 1.08 -11.16
C SER A 369 -5.17 0.77 -9.93
N HIS A 370 -5.68 1.06 -8.73
CA HIS A 370 -5.09 0.61 -7.47
C HIS A 370 -5.56 -0.79 -7.10
N TRP A 371 -6.87 -0.99 -6.93
CA TRP A 371 -7.39 -2.22 -6.32
C TRP A 371 -7.14 -3.49 -7.15
N VAL A 372 -7.06 -3.40 -8.47
CA VAL A 372 -6.63 -4.53 -9.32
C VAL A 372 -5.16 -4.39 -9.65
N GLY A 373 -4.69 -3.17 -9.97
CA GLY A 373 -3.29 -2.93 -10.34
C GLY A 373 -2.27 -3.36 -9.29
N ASN A 374 -2.51 -3.07 -8.00
CA ASN A 374 -1.63 -3.47 -6.91
C ASN A 374 -1.78 -4.93 -6.46
N CYS A 375 -2.74 -5.70 -6.98
CA CYS A 375 -2.71 -7.15 -6.83
C CYS A 375 -1.56 -7.78 -7.62
N TRP A 376 -1.17 -7.18 -8.76
CA TRP A 376 -0.15 -7.73 -9.64
C TRP A 376 1.23 -7.85 -8.98
N PRO A 377 1.79 -6.83 -8.29
CA PRO A 377 3.00 -7.00 -7.51
C PRO A 377 2.93 -8.15 -6.49
N LEU A 378 1.79 -8.32 -5.82
CA LEU A 378 1.60 -9.35 -4.78
C LEU A 378 1.61 -10.76 -5.39
N VAL A 379 0.86 -10.95 -6.49
CA VAL A 379 0.79 -12.23 -7.19
C VAL A 379 2.09 -12.55 -7.93
N GLN A 380 2.72 -11.56 -8.57
CA GLN A 380 4.03 -11.72 -9.22
C GLN A 380 5.10 -12.09 -8.20
N ALA A 381 5.14 -11.45 -7.02
CA ALA A 381 6.04 -11.86 -5.95
C ALA A 381 5.75 -13.29 -5.45
N ALA A 382 4.50 -13.73 -5.46
CA ALA A 382 4.14 -15.10 -5.11
C ALA A 382 4.63 -16.14 -6.14
N LEU A 383 4.82 -15.73 -7.40
CA LEU A 383 5.36 -16.57 -8.47
C LEU A 383 6.88 -16.53 -8.55
N ASP A 384 7.47 -15.33 -8.39
CA ASP A 384 8.91 -15.08 -8.50
C ASP A 384 9.68 -15.50 -7.25
N GLY A 385 9.02 -15.45 -6.10
CA GLY A 385 9.61 -15.61 -4.78
C GLY A 385 10.44 -14.40 -4.33
N THR A 386 10.84 -14.45 -3.06
CA THR A 386 11.69 -13.44 -2.43
C THR A 386 13.00 -13.27 -3.20
N GLN A 387 13.32 -12.03 -3.55
CA GLN A 387 14.55 -11.68 -4.25
C GLN A 387 15.72 -11.51 -3.25
N PRO A 388 16.93 -12.01 -3.56
CA PRO A 388 18.08 -11.80 -2.68
C PRO A 388 18.52 -10.32 -2.71
N ALA A 389 18.73 -9.70 -1.55
CA ALA A 389 19.13 -8.30 -1.46
C ALA A 389 20.60 -8.07 -1.88
N ALA A 390 21.48 -9.05 -1.63
CA ALA A 390 22.91 -8.97 -1.92
C ALA A 390 23.38 -9.94 -3.02
N GLY A 391 22.45 -10.67 -3.66
CA GLY A 391 22.74 -11.68 -4.68
C GLY A 391 22.24 -11.30 -6.08
N PRO A 392 22.50 -12.14 -7.10
CA PRO A 392 21.96 -11.92 -8.43
C PRO A 392 20.43 -11.99 -8.39
N LYS A 393 19.77 -11.04 -9.08
CA LYS A 393 18.30 -11.06 -9.22
C LYS A 393 17.88 -12.33 -9.95
N ARG A 394 16.81 -12.95 -9.46
CA ARG A 394 16.22 -14.13 -10.11
C ARG A 394 15.39 -13.70 -11.30
N ALA A 395 15.12 -14.65 -12.19
CA ALA A 395 14.17 -14.42 -13.28
C ALA A 395 12.79 -14.10 -12.69
N SER A 396 12.09 -13.17 -13.34
CA SER A 396 10.72 -12.78 -12.99
C SER A 396 9.76 -13.20 -14.09
N VAL A 397 8.53 -13.51 -13.72
CA VAL A 397 7.40 -13.71 -14.65
C VAL A 397 7.04 -12.42 -15.41
N GLY A 398 7.56 -11.27 -14.98
CA GLY A 398 7.28 -9.97 -15.57
C GLY A 398 5.87 -9.47 -15.24
N ASN A 399 5.40 -8.46 -15.98
CA ASN A 399 4.04 -7.96 -15.81
C ASN A 399 3.04 -8.84 -16.56
N LEU A 400 2.05 -9.37 -15.83
CA LEU A 400 1.02 -10.27 -16.37
C LEU A 400 -0.26 -9.52 -16.79
N TYR A 401 -0.15 -8.21 -17.02
CA TYR A 401 -1.20 -7.30 -17.46
C TYR A 401 -0.61 -6.22 -18.38
N SER A 402 -1.46 -5.51 -19.12
CA SER A 402 -1.01 -4.43 -20.01
C SER A 402 -0.78 -3.14 -19.24
N ARG A 403 0.49 -2.82 -18.92
CA ARG A 403 0.87 -1.50 -18.38
C ARG A 403 0.53 -0.36 -19.35
N GLU A 404 0.65 -0.60 -20.65
CA GLU A 404 0.27 0.36 -21.69
C GLU A 404 -1.22 0.72 -21.59
N GLY A 405 -2.10 -0.28 -21.60
CA GLY A 405 -3.55 -0.06 -21.55
C GLY A 405 -3.95 0.73 -20.31
N LEU A 406 -3.42 0.36 -19.14
CA LEU A 406 -3.75 1.04 -17.90
C LEU A 406 -3.26 2.49 -17.88
N THR A 407 -2.04 2.74 -18.36
CA THR A 407 -1.48 4.10 -18.49
C THR A 407 -2.34 4.97 -19.41
N ARG A 408 -2.76 4.43 -20.56
CA ARG A 408 -3.64 5.12 -21.51
C ARG A 408 -4.98 5.47 -20.87
N TYR A 409 -5.59 4.54 -20.13
CA TYR A 409 -6.87 4.78 -19.44
C TYR A 409 -6.75 5.93 -18.43
N ILE A 410 -5.74 5.88 -17.56
CA ILE A 410 -5.57 6.89 -16.50
C ILE A 410 -5.31 8.26 -17.11
N LEU A 411 -4.32 8.38 -17.99
CA LEU A 411 -3.89 9.68 -18.53
C LEU A 411 -4.86 10.23 -19.58
N SER A 412 -5.47 9.38 -20.39
CA SER A 412 -6.38 9.85 -21.46
C SER A 412 -7.81 10.02 -20.98
N CYS A 413 -8.32 9.10 -20.15
CA CYS A 413 -9.75 9.02 -19.81
C CYS A 413 -10.08 9.53 -18.40
N CYS A 414 -9.18 9.38 -17.42
CA CYS A 414 -9.48 9.69 -16.02
C CYS A 414 -9.09 11.11 -15.59
N GLN A 415 -8.26 11.84 -16.36
CA GLN A 415 -7.92 13.22 -16.02
C GLN A 415 -9.09 14.19 -16.26
N CYS A 416 -9.38 15.04 -15.27
CA CYS A 416 -10.34 16.13 -15.40
C CYS A 416 -9.63 17.44 -15.76
N LYS A 417 -10.20 18.21 -16.70
CA LYS A 417 -9.61 19.46 -17.22
C LYS A 417 -9.39 20.57 -16.17
N LEU A 418 -10.02 20.46 -14.99
CA LEU A 418 -9.94 21.42 -13.89
C LEU A 418 -9.21 20.86 -12.67
N GLY A 419 -8.46 19.76 -12.82
CA GLY A 419 -7.83 19.06 -11.70
C GLY A 419 -8.68 17.89 -11.18
N GLY A 420 -8.03 17.03 -10.38
CA GLY A 420 -8.55 15.73 -9.95
C GLY A 420 -8.63 14.67 -11.06
N LEU A 421 -8.76 13.41 -10.65
CA LEU A 421 -9.07 12.27 -11.52
C LEU A 421 -10.42 11.66 -11.11
N ARG A 422 -11.01 10.87 -12.02
CA ARG A 422 -12.38 10.34 -11.90
C ARG A 422 -12.46 8.84 -12.16
N ASP A 423 -13.60 8.25 -11.81
CA ASP A 423 -14.03 6.90 -12.20
C ASP A 423 -13.87 6.67 -13.71
N LYS A 424 -14.68 7.34 -14.52
CA LYS A 424 -14.72 7.20 -15.98
C LYS A 424 -15.24 8.49 -16.63
N PRO A 425 -15.08 8.66 -17.96
CA PRO A 425 -15.65 9.80 -18.68
C PRO A 425 -17.15 9.99 -18.41
N GLY A 426 -17.55 11.23 -18.10
CA GLY A 426 -18.91 11.58 -17.70
C GLY A 426 -19.13 11.63 -16.18
N LYS A 427 -18.16 11.22 -15.37
CA LYS A 427 -18.17 11.42 -13.91
C LYS A 427 -17.34 12.64 -13.49
N HIS A 428 -17.72 13.24 -12.37
CA HIS A 428 -16.92 14.30 -11.72
C HIS A 428 -15.69 13.69 -11.02
N PRO A 429 -14.60 14.46 -10.84
CA PRO A 429 -13.49 14.02 -10.02
C PRO A 429 -13.85 14.08 -8.52
N ASP A 430 -13.23 13.19 -7.76
CA ASP A 430 -13.22 13.19 -6.29
C ASP A 430 -11.82 12.79 -5.80
N SER A 431 -11.51 13.04 -4.52
CA SER A 431 -10.19 12.74 -3.96
C SER A 431 -9.91 11.23 -3.88
N TYR A 432 -10.95 10.39 -3.74
CA TYR A 432 -10.81 8.92 -3.75
C TYR A 432 -10.29 8.41 -5.11
N HIS A 433 -10.94 8.77 -6.21
CA HIS A 433 -10.49 8.40 -7.56
C HIS A 433 -9.17 9.07 -7.91
N THR A 434 -8.95 10.31 -7.46
CA THR A 434 -7.66 11.00 -7.64
C THR A 434 -6.52 10.22 -6.99
N CYS A 435 -6.67 9.84 -5.71
CA CYS A 435 -5.70 9.04 -4.98
C CYS A 435 -5.43 7.71 -5.70
N TYR A 436 -6.47 6.92 -5.98
CA TYR A 436 -6.28 5.55 -6.45
C TYR A 436 -5.91 5.43 -7.93
N ALA A 437 -6.31 6.39 -8.78
CA ALA A 437 -5.79 6.47 -10.14
C ALA A 437 -4.30 6.84 -10.15
N LEU A 438 -3.86 7.79 -9.30
CA LEU A 438 -2.44 8.11 -9.13
C LEU A 438 -1.66 6.93 -8.55
N SER A 439 -2.21 6.21 -7.57
CA SER A 439 -1.57 5.01 -7.02
C SER A 439 -1.34 3.96 -8.10
N GLY A 440 -2.33 3.67 -8.94
CA GLY A 440 -2.18 2.73 -10.05
C GLY A 440 -1.21 3.20 -11.14
N LEU A 441 -1.18 4.51 -11.41
CA LEU A 441 -0.18 5.10 -12.31
C LEU A 441 1.23 4.97 -11.74
N SER A 442 1.42 5.09 -10.43
CA SER A 442 2.70 4.77 -9.80
C SER A 442 3.04 3.30 -9.96
N THR A 443 2.09 2.37 -9.78
CA THR A 443 2.37 0.92 -9.88
C THR A 443 2.99 0.53 -11.23
N VAL A 444 2.50 1.07 -12.35
CA VAL A 444 3.03 0.74 -13.68
C VAL A 444 4.44 1.32 -13.94
N GLN A 445 4.87 2.29 -13.13
CA GLN A 445 6.14 3.00 -13.24
C GLN A 445 7.28 2.33 -12.46
N TYR A 446 6.98 1.30 -11.66
CA TYR A 446 7.97 0.61 -10.82
C TYR A 446 7.80 -0.91 -10.86
N HIS A 447 8.93 -1.61 -10.82
CA HIS A 447 8.97 -3.01 -10.49
C HIS A 447 9.01 -3.14 -8.96
N HIS A 448 7.93 -3.66 -8.36
CA HIS A 448 7.81 -3.88 -6.93
C HIS A 448 8.04 -5.35 -6.58
N TYR A 449 8.91 -5.61 -5.61
CA TYR A 449 9.29 -6.96 -5.21
C TYR A 449 9.67 -7.01 -3.72
N CYS A 450 9.51 -8.18 -3.09
CA CYS A 450 9.97 -8.41 -1.72
C CYS A 450 11.39 -8.98 -1.70
N THR A 451 12.12 -8.72 -0.61
CA THR A 451 13.52 -9.16 -0.45
C THR A 451 13.74 -9.92 0.86
N ASP A 452 14.91 -10.54 1.00
CA ASP A 452 15.37 -11.13 2.26
C ASP A 452 15.90 -10.09 3.27
N SER A 453 15.85 -8.79 2.93
CA SER A 453 16.24 -7.67 3.79
C SER A 453 15.03 -6.86 4.24
N SER A 454 14.68 -6.99 5.52
CA SER A 454 13.56 -6.27 6.14
C SER A 454 14.00 -5.03 6.89
N ALA A 455 13.14 -3.99 6.89
CA ALA A 455 13.28 -2.86 7.82
C ALA A 455 12.74 -3.17 9.23
N SER A 456 11.99 -4.26 9.41
CA SER A 456 11.51 -4.74 10.71
C SER A 456 12.62 -5.50 11.44
N SER A 457 12.71 -5.32 12.76
CA SER A 457 13.57 -6.13 13.63
C SER A 457 12.88 -7.37 14.20
N LYS A 458 11.57 -7.53 13.95
CA LYS A 458 10.76 -8.69 14.37
C LYS A 458 10.30 -9.51 13.18
N ASP A 459 10.10 -10.80 13.41
CA ASP A 459 9.75 -11.77 12.37
C ASP A 459 8.30 -11.65 11.89
N ASP A 460 7.36 -11.28 12.76
CA ASP A 460 5.90 -11.30 12.52
C ASP A 460 5.48 -10.69 11.17
N PHE A 461 6.05 -9.53 10.83
CA PHE A 461 5.75 -8.78 9.61
C PHE A 461 7.01 -8.55 8.75
N SER A 462 8.05 -9.36 8.94
CA SER A 462 9.37 -9.16 8.31
C SER A 462 9.26 -9.05 6.78
N SER A 463 8.46 -9.92 6.14
CA SER A 463 8.24 -9.86 4.69
C SER A 463 7.50 -8.60 4.24
N ALA A 464 6.56 -8.08 5.03
CA ALA A 464 5.82 -6.87 4.68
C ALA A 464 6.73 -5.64 4.68
N PHE A 465 7.77 -5.61 5.52
CA PHE A 465 8.75 -4.52 5.57
C PHE A 465 10.01 -4.77 4.70
N SER A 466 10.00 -5.79 3.85
CA SER A 466 11.12 -6.11 2.95
C SER A 466 10.89 -5.70 1.48
N TRP A 467 9.74 -5.12 1.17
CA TRP A 467 9.42 -4.63 -0.17
C TRP A 467 10.36 -3.52 -0.60
N LYS A 468 10.84 -3.63 -1.84
CA LYS A 468 11.70 -2.68 -2.55
C LYS A 468 11.08 -2.37 -3.91
N HIS A 469 11.68 -1.41 -4.60
CA HIS A 469 11.21 -0.97 -5.90
C HIS A 469 12.38 -0.54 -6.79
N ASP A 470 12.30 -0.86 -8.08
CA ASP A 470 13.14 -0.29 -9.13
C ASP A 470 12.26 0.48 -10.12
N PRO A 471 12.74 1.59 -10.70
CA PRO A 471 11.98 2.28 -11.74
C PRO A 471 11.87 1.40 -13.00
N ASN A 472 10.65 1.20 -13.49
CA ASN A 472 10.45 0.78 -14.87
C ASN A 472 10.67 2.03 -15.74
N LEU A 473 11.64 1.97 -16.65
CA LEU A 473 11.92 3.09 -17.55
C LEU A 473 10.83 3.19 -18.63
N ALA A 474 10.53 4.42 -19.05
CA ALA A 474 9.77 4.63 -20.28
C ALA A 474 10.49 3.93 -21.45
N SER A 475 9.79 3.08 -22.19
CA SER A 475 10.43 2.25 -23.22
C SER A 475 10.49 3.00 -24.55
N ASP A 476 11.44 2.63 -25.42
CA ASP A 476 11.50 3.13 -26.80
C ASP A 476 10.86 2.19 -27.83
N ASP A 477 10.56 0.94 -27.43
CA ASP A 477 10.13 -0.14 -28.32
C ASP A 477 8.63 -0.49 -28.25
N GLN A 478 8.12 -1.14 -29.29
CA GLN A 478 6.75 -1.69 -29.40
C GLN A 478 6.64 -3.12 -28.83
N GLY A 479 7.14 -3.34 -27.61
CA GLY A 479 7.00 -4.62 -26.89
C GLY A 479 5.61 -4.84 -26.29
N SER A 480 5.33 -6.06 -25.82
CA SER A 480 4.06 -6.40 -25.13
C SER A 480 3.94 -5.81 -23.73
N ASP A 481 5.05 -5.40 -23.11
CA ASP A 481 5.10 -4.79 -21.78
C ASP A 481 5.90 -3.47 -21.81
N VAL A 482 5.22 -2.36 -22.15
CA VAL A 482 5.85 -1.06 -22.43
C VAL A 482 5.36 0.04 -21.48
N GLY A 483 6.30 0.86 -21.01
CA GLY A 483 5.99 2.11 -20.30
C GLY A 483 5.68 3.23 -21.28
N VAL A 484 4.38 3.56 -21.47
CA VAL A 484 3.93 4.63 -22.40
C VAL A 484 3.73 5.99 -21.73
N PHE A 485 4.05 6.12 -20.43
CA PHE A 485 4.13 7.40 -19.73
C PHE A 485 5.46 8.10 -20.05
N ALA A 486 5.51 9.43 -19.95
CA ALA A 486 6.78 10.15 -20.03
C ALA A 486 7.46 10.17 -18.65
N GLU A 487 8.79 10.31 -18.59
CA GLU A 487 9.51 10.45 -17.30
C GLU A 487 9.03 11.67 -16.48
N ASN A 488 8.54 12.72 -17.13
CA ASN A 488 7.89 13.85 -16.46
C ASN A 488 6.58 13.49 -15.74
N ASP A 489 5.95 12.38 -16.11
CA ASP A 489 4.75 11.83 -15.47
C ASP A 489 5.08 10.91 -14.29
N ARG A 490 6.37 10.68 -13.98
CA ARG A 490 6.80 9.79 -12.90
C ARG A 490 6.29 10.25 -11.54
N LEU A 491 5.69 9.34 -10.81
CA LEU A 491 5.17 9.50 -9.45
C LEU A 491 6.11 8.86 -8.43
N VAL A 492 5.92 9.19 -7.15
CA VAL A 492 6.66 8.57 -6.04
C VAL A 492 6.21 7.11 -5.87
N PRO A 493 7.13 6.14 -5.67
CA PRO A 493 6.77 4.73 -5.51
C PRO A 493 6.06 4.48 -4.17
N PHE A 494 4.82 4.02 -4.26
CA PHE A 494 4.04 3.58 -3.10
C PHE A 494 4.25 2.10 -2.78
N HIS A 495 4.20 1.77 -1.49
CA HIS A 495 4.30 0.41 -1.01
C HIS A 495 3.06 -0.40 -1.43
N PRO A 496 3.19 -1.58 -2.06
CA PRO A 496 2.03 -2.30 -2.60
C PRO A 496 1.07 -2.81 -1.53
N VAL A 497 1.58 -3.14 -0.33
CA VAL A 497 0.76 -3.52 0.84
C VAL A 497 0.20 -2.33 1.63
N PHE A 498 1.05 -1.35 2.02
CA PHE A 498 0.64 -0.26 2.92
C PHE A 498 0.06 0.99 2.23
N VAL A 499 0.20 1.11 0.91
CA VAL A 499 -0.38 2.20 0.10
C VAL A 499 0.04 3.61 0.57
N ILE A 500 1.30 3.72 1.00
CA ILE A 500 2.00 4.98 1.33
C ILE A 500 3.44 4.87 0.82
N PRO A 501 4.23 5.96 0.76
CA PRO A 501 5.65 5.86 0.41
C PRO A 501 6.38 4.86 1.32
N HIS A 502 7.29 4.07 0.75
CA HIS A 502 8.05 3.04 1.49
C HIS A 502 8.73 3.62 2.75
N LYS A 503 9.35 4.81 2.62
CA LYS A 503 9.99 5.52 3.75
C LYS A 503 9.02 5.88 4.86
N SER A 504 7.76 6.18 4.56
CA SER A 504 6.74 6.52 5.57
C SER A 504 6.35 5.27 6.38
N ALA A 505 6.17 4.12 5.72
CA ALA A 505 5.93 2.84 6.40
C ALA A 505 7.14 2.42 7.26
N GLU A 506 8.35 2.53 6.71
CA GLU A 506 9.59 2.24 7.44
C GLU A 506 9.80 3.22 8.61
N GLY A 507 9.45 4.49 8.47
CA GLY A 507 9.70 5.53 9.48
C GLY A 507 8.92 5.30 10.78
N LEU A 508 7.67 4.87 10.67
CA LEU A 508 6.86 4.50 11.82
C LEU A 508 7.40 3.24 12.52
N CYS A 509 7.97 2.31 11.75
CA CYS A 509 8.59 1.07 12.25
C CYS A 509 10.00 1.28 12.87
N ARG A 510 10.87 2.06 12.23
CA ARG A 510 12.29 2.28 12.59
C ARG A 510 12.51 3.18 13.79
N ARG A 511 11.49 3.89 14.27
CA ARG A 511 11.62 4.74 15.46
C ARG A 511 11.83 3.97 16.77
N ARG A 512 11.99 2.66 16.69
CA ARG A 512 12.20 1.76 17.82
C ARG A 512 13.66 1.39 18.05
N ARG A 513 14.62 2.25 17.72
CA ARG A 513 15.95 2.16 18.34
C ARG A 513 15.91 2.69 19.78
N TRP A 514 15.14 2.03 20.64
CA TRP A 514 15.64 1.85 21.99
C TRP A 514 16.81 0.87 21.84
N PRO A 515 18.01 1.16 22.37
CA PRO A 515 19.04 0.14 22.46
C PRO A 515 18.41 -1.10 23.10
N GLU A 516 18.73 -2.29 22.59
CA GLU A 516 18.37 -3.54 23.28
C GLU A 516 18.71 -3.38 24.75
N PRO A 517 17.78 -3.70 25.67
CA PRO A 517 18.03 -3.52 27.10
C PRO A 517 19.29 -4.30 27.46
N GLN A 518 20.30 -3.60 27.98
CA GLN A 518 21.52 -4.27 28.40
C GLN A 518 21.32 -4.79 29.81
N TYR A 519 21.38 -6.10 29.97
CA TYR A 519 21.25 -6.77 31.25
C TYR A 519 22.63 -7.09 31.82
N GLU A 520 22.88 -6.65 33.04
CA GLU A 520 24.01 -7.05 33.86
C GLU A 520 23.45 -7.84 35.05
N SER A 521 23.60 -9.17 34.99
CA SER A 521 23.20 -10.08 36.09
C SER A 521 24.34 -10.26 37.07
N TYR A 522 24.02 -10.29 38.36
CA TYR A 522 24.96 -10.52 39.46
C TYR A 522 24.48 -11.70 40.30
N SER A 523 25.36 -12.68 40.55
CA SER A 523 25.09 -13.82 41.44
C SER A 523 25.85 -13.67 42.77
N GLY A 524 25.17 -14.00 43.88
CA GLY A 524 25.75 -14.00 45.22
C GLY A 524 25.27 -15.20 46.04
N THR A 525 25.80 -15.33 47.26
CA THR A 525 25.51 -16.45 48.18
C THR A 525 24.03 -16.56 48.62
N GLY A 526 23.21 -15.55 48.33
CA GLY A 526 21.76 -15.51 48.62
C GLY A 526 20.83 -15.44 47.41
N GLY A 527 21.34 -15.55 46.17
CA GLY A 527 20.55 -15.53 44.92
C GLY A 527 21.06 -14.56 43.84
N TYR A 528 20.19 -14.13 42.94
CA TYR A 528 20.51 -13.33 41.74
C TYR A 528 19.90 -11.92 41.79
N SER A 529 20.62 -10.94 41.30
CA SER A 529 20.10 -9.59 41.03
C SER A 529 20.45 -9.18 39.62
N CYS A 530 19.72 -8.21 39.06
CA CYS A 530 19.98 -7.74 37.70
C CYS A 530 19.80 -6.24 37.60
N ILE A 531 20.69 -5.60 36.83
CA ILE A 531 20.55 -4.23 36.36
C ILE A 531 20.19 -4.30 34.87
N VAL A 532 19.11 -3.64 34.49
CA VAL A 532 18.75 -3.41 33.09
C VAL A 532 18.96 -1.95 32.74
N ARG A 533 19.66 -1.69 31.63
CA ARG A 533 19.78 -0.35 31.06
C ARG A 533 18.76 -0.15 29.96
N VAL A 534 17.89 0.84 30.14
CA VAL A 534 16.92 1.28 29.13
C VAL A 534 17.03 2.80 29.01
N ASN A 535 17.26 3.32 27.80
CA ASN A 535 17.30 4.78 27.53
C ASN A 535 18.36 5.57 28.34
N ASN A 536 19.58 5.05 28.42
CA ASN A 536 20.66 5.61 29.24
C ASN A 536 20.27 5.78 30.72
N ARG A 537 19.39 4.92 31.22
CA ARG A 537 19.02 4.86 32.64
C ARG A 537 19.08 3.43 33.14
N GLU A 538 19.53 3.27 34.38
CA GLU A 538 19.65 1.98 35.04
C GLU A 538 18.44 1.70 35.93
N TYR A 539 17.98 0.46 35.88
CA TYR A 539 16.91 -0.07 36.72
C TYR A 539 17.38 -1.40 37.31
N GLN A 540 17.23 -1.56 38.62
CA GLN A 540 17.72 -2.72 39.35
C GLN A 540 16.56 -3.49 39.99
N THR A 541 16.71 -4.81 40.14
CA THR A 541 15.83 -5.63 40.98
C THR A 541 15.78 -5.13 42.43
N ASP A 542 14.59 -5.03 43.03
CA ASP A 542 14.46 -4.53 44.42
C ASP A 542 14.90 -5.54 45.48
N SER A 543 14.84 -6.83 45.14
CA SER A 543 15.17 -7.94 46.02
C SER A 543 15.96 -9.01 45.26
N VAL A 544 16.66 -9.84 46.02
CA VAL A 544 17.41 -10.97 45.47
C VAL A 544 16.40 -12.02 44.98
N CYS A 545 16.56 -12.45 43.73
CA CYS A 545 15.70 -13.43 43.07
C CYS A 545 16.33 -14.83 43.12
N GLU A 546 15.49 -15.87 43.08
CA GLU A 546 15.95 -17.26 43.15
C GLU A 546 16.69 -17.73 41.88
N SER A 547 16.48 -17.07 40.74
CA SER A 547 17.12 -17.38 39.46
C SER A 547 17.53 -16.13 38.68
N GLU A 548 18.52 -16.28 37.80
CA GLU A 548 18.97 -15.21 36.91
C GLU A 548 17.85 -14.71 35.99
N THR A 549 17.03 -15.63 35.45
CA THR A 549 15.90 -15.30 34.58
C THR A 549 14.89 -14.43 35.33
N LEU A 550 14.54 -14.81 36.55
CA LEU A 550 13.60 -14.05 37.38
C LEU A 550 14.17 -12.67 37.74
N ALA A 551 15.49 -12.56 37.96
CA ALA A 551 16.16 -11.28 38.18
C ALA A 551 16.07 -10.37 36.94
N ARG A 552 16.29 -10.90 35.73
CA ARG A 552 16.15 -10.13 34.48
C ARG A 552 14.72 -9.68 34.24
N GLU A 553 13.74 -10.55 34.46
CA GLU A 553 12.31 -10.23 34.31
C GLU A 553 11.86 -9.18 35.34
N ASN A 554 12.33 -9.28 36.58
CA ASN A 554 12.02 -8.31 37.64
C ASN A 554 12.61 -6.93 37.32
N ALA A 555 13.87 -6.87 36.88
CA ALA A 555 14.52 -5.63 36.45
C ALA A 555 13.81 -5.01 35.24
N ALA A 556 13.43 -5.82 34.24
CA ALA A 556 12.68 -5.38 33.06
C ALA A 556 11.29 -4.85 33.43
N MET A 557 10.57 -5.53 34.34
CA MET A 557 9.28 -5.09 34.86
C MET A 557 9.40 -3.74 35.58
N ARG A 558 10.47 -3.54 36.35
CA ARG A 558 10.74 -2.24 37.00
C ARG A 558 11.02 -1.13 36.02
N ALA A 559 11.89 -1.36 35.04
CA ALA A 559 12.14 -0.42 33.97
C ALA A 559 10.84 -0.04 33.25
N TYR A 560 10.00 -1.03 32.94
CA TYR A 560 8.71 -0.82 32.30
C TYR A 560 7.75 0.02 33.16
N LEU A 561 7.53 -0.33 34.43
CA LEU A 561 6.61 0.39 35.32
C LEU A 561 7.02 1.85 35.54
N ILE A 562 8.33 2.11 35.67
CA ILE A 562 8.87 3.45 35.91
C ILE A 562 8.88 4.28 34.63
N CYS A 563 9.32 3.71 33.49
CA CYS A 563 9.25 4.39 32.19
C CYS A 563 7.81 4.71 31.80
N ARG A 564 6.87 3.82 32.10
CA ARG A 564 5.44 4.06 31.91
C ARG A 564 4.97 5.28 32.70
N ASN A 565 5.38 5.42 33.96
CA ASN A 565 4.98 6.57 34.79
C ASN A 565 5.65 7.89 34.34
N PHE A 566 6.89 7.86 33.83
CA PHE A 566 7.52 9.04 33.21
C PHE A 566 6.76 9.54 31.99
N SER A 567 6.24 8.62 31.17
CA SER A 567 5.47 8.94 29.97
C SER A 567 4.11 9.58 30.29
N VAL A 568 3.58 9.40 31.51
CA VAL A 568 2.28 9.95 31.95
C VAL A 568 2.44 11.35 32.55
N ASN A 569 3.63 11.71 33.04
CA ASN A 569 3.88 12.96 33.78
C ASN A 569 4.82 13.94 33.05
N ASP A 570 4.84 13.94 31.71
CA ASP A 570 5.73 14.82 30.90
C ASP A 570 7.21 14.78 31.32
N GLY A 571 7.71 13.61 31.73
CA GLY A 571 9.11 13.44 32.15
C GLY A 571 9.44 13.87 33.58
N MET A 572 8.45 14.25 34.40
CA MET A 572 8.63 14.54 35.82
C MET A 572 8.59 13.24 36.65
N TYR A 573 9.55 13.06 37.57
CA TYR A 573 9.47 12.01 38.58
C TYR A 573 8.15 12.17 39.36
N PRO A 574 7.41 11.09 39.66
CA PRO A 574 6.32 11.17 40.62
C PRO A 574 6.89 11.70 41.93
N ALA A 575 6.49 12.91 42.32
CA ALA A 575 6.88 13.49 43.59
C ALA A 575 6.23 12.67 44.71
N GLY A 576 7.06 11.97 45.49
CA GLY A 576 6.64 11.24 46.68
C GLY A 576 6.99 9.75 46.66
N HIS A 577 8.25 9.43 46.93
CA HIS A 577 8.64 8.22 47.67
C HIS A 577 10.06 8.39 48.21
N ASP A 578 10.18 9.06 49.37
CA ASP A 578 11.31 8.86 50.27
C ASP A 578 11.10 7.54 51.01
N HIS A 579 11.57 6.43 50.43
CA HIS A 579 11.80 5.18 51.14
C HIS A 579 13.21 4.73 50.79
N GLY A 580 14.02 4.38 51.80
CA GLY A 580 15.44 4.00 51.71
C GLY A 580 15.71 2.70 50.95
N GLY A 581 15.20 2.57 49.73
CA GLY A 581 15.49 1.53 48.76
C GLY A 581 16.47 2.01 47.67
N ILE A 582 16.85 1.09 46.79
CA ILE A 582 17.76 1.34 45.66
C ILE A 582 17.19 2.46 44.78
N VAL A 583 18.01 3.48 44.49
CA VAL A 583 17.63 4.61 43.63
C VAL A 583 17.49 4.13 42.18
N GLN A 584 16.28 4.22 41.64
CA GLN A 584 15.93 3.72 40.30
C GLN A 584 15.94 4.82 39.25
N GLY A 585 16.34 4.50 38.00
CA GLY A 585 16.22 5.41 36.84
C GLY A 585 17.34 6.45 36.73
N ILE A 586 18.51 6.17 37.30
CA ILE A 586 19.67 7.07 37.33
C ILE A 586 20.20 7.28 35.90
N PRO A 587 20.42 8.53 35.45
CA PRO A 587 21.05 8.81 34.16
C PRO A 587 22.49 8.27 34.11
N VAL A 588 22.82 7.59 33.02
CA VAL A 588 24.16 7.04 32.77
C VAL A 588 24.85 7.85 31.66
N ALA A 589 26.14 8.16 31.84
CA ALA A 589 26.92 8.90 30.87
C ALA A 589 27.03 8.14 29.53
N ILE A 590 26.93 8.86 28.41
CA ILE A 590 27.05 8.29 27.06
C ILE A 590 28.46 7.71 26.89
N GLY A 591 28.57 6.38 26.85
CA GLY A 591 29.83 5.66 26.57
C GLY A 591 30.29 4.65 27.62
N THR A 592 29.65 4.57 28.78
CA THR A 592 29.92 3.53 29.78
C THR A 592 29.46 2.16 29.28
N GLY A 593 30.35 1.16 29.30
CA GLY A 593 30.07 -0.20 28.82
C GLY A 593 30.68 -0.56 27.45
N ARG A 594 31.39 0.37 26.78
CA ARG A 594 32.28 -0.01 25.67
C ARG A 594 33.45 -0.82 26.25
N LYS A 595 33.46 -2.15 26.06
CA LYS A 595 34.65 -2.97 26.28
C LYS A 595 35.79 -2.37 25.46
N SER A 596 36.83 -1.87 26.14
CA SER A 596 38.06 -1.45 25.47
C SER A 596 38.74 -2.68 24.89
N ARG A 597 38.96 -2.72 23.57
CA ARG A 597 39.98 -3.59 22.99
C ARG A 597 41.31 -2.86 23.15
N TYR A 598 41.94 -3.00 24.32
CA TYR A 598 43.37 -2.72 24.42
C TYR A 598 44.13 -3.98 24.01
N LEU A 599 45.00 -3.77 23.04
CA LEU A 599 46.13 -4.63 22.71
C LEU A 599 47.00 -4.78 23.95
N ASP A 600 47.31 -6.02 24.32
CA ASP A 600 48.52 -6.34 25.09
C ASP A 600 49.54 -6.91 24.09
N ASP A 601 50.40 -6.01 23.61
CA ASP A 601 51.75 -6.40 23.20
C ASP A 601 52.53 -6.67 24.48
N ALA A 602 52.70 -7.95 24.80
CA ALA A 602 53.64 -8.40 25.81
C ALA A 602 54.78 -9.15 25.12
N ASP A 603 55.92 -8.46 25.07
CA ASP A 603 57.23 -8.92 24.64
C ASP A 603 57.55 -10.33 25.14
N THR A 604 57.83 -11.24 24.21
CA THR A 604 58.58 -12.47 24.48
C THR A 604 59.92 -12.40 23.77
N SER A 605 60.95 -12.11 24.57
CA SER A 605 62.35 -12.19 24.20
C SER A 605 62.71 -13.61 23.76
N THR A 606 63.25 -13.75 22.54
CA THR A 606 63.86 -14.97 22.02
C THR A 606 65.38 -14.79 21.96
N SER A 607 66.09 -15.70 22.62
CA SER A 607 67.51 -15.99 22.38
C SER A 607 67.65 -17.51 22.34
N GLY A 608 68.12 -18.07 21.23
CA GLY A 608 68.35 -19.51 21.12
C GLY A 608 68.42 -20.03 19.68
N GLU A 609 69.64 -20.02 19.17
CA GLU A 609 70.17 -20.59 17.93
C GLU A 609 69.67 -22.00 17.46
N SER A 610 69.58 -22.14 16.13
CA SER A 610 70.20 -23.19 15.28
C SER A 610 69.57 -24.58 15.00
N ARG A 611 69.46 -24.85 13.67
CA ARG A 611 69.61 -26.12 12.89
C ARG A 611 68.42 -27.13 12.93
N SER A 612 68.03 -27.87 11.88
CA SER A 612 68.45 -28.06 10.47
C SER A 612 67.52 -29.07 9.76
N GLY A 613 67.28 -28.89 8.44
CA GLY A 613 67.03 -29.95 7.43
C GLY A 613 65.62 -30.57 7.38
N GLY A 614 65.02 -30.99 6.27
CA GLY A 614 65.43 -31.16 4.86
C GLY A 614 64.29 -31.88 4.10
N SER A 615 64.28 -31.75 2.78
CA SER A 615 63.20 -31.99 1.81
C SER A 615 62.72 -33.43 1.60
N SER A 616 61.42 -33.58 1.23
CA SER A 616 60.70 -34.44 0.23
C SER A 616 61.13 -35.93 0.03
N PRO A 617 60.54 -36.79 -0.86
CA PRO A 617 59.38 -36.70 -1.78
C PRO A 617 58.47 -37.99 -1.89
N GLU A 618 57.42 -37.89 -2.74
CA GLU A 618 56.84 -38.83 -3.74
C GLU A 618 56.56 -40.35 -3.54
N SER A 619 55.29 -40.69 -3.81
CA SER A 619 54.63 -41.82 -4.55
C SER A 619 55.32 -43.16 -4.90
N HIS A 620 54.60 -44.29 -4.68
CA HIS A 620 53.99 -45.22 -5.69
C HIS A 620 53.42 -46.54 -5.08
N GLU A 621 52.36 -47.09 -5.70
CA GLU A 621 51.88 -48.51 -5.83
C GLU A 621 51.77 -49.44 -4.58
N GLY A 622 50.84 -50.40 -4.40
CA GLY A 622 49.74 -50.99 -5.17
C GLY A 622 49.28 -52.34 -4.51
N SER A 623 47.96 -52.54 -4.40
CA SER A 623 47.17 -53.82 -4.43
C SER A 623 47.37 -55.02 -3.46
N ARG A 624 46.25 -55.49 -2.83
CA ARG A 624 45.56 -56.82 -2.96
C ARG A 624 44.56 -57.09 -1.79
N LEU A 625 43.24 -57.25 -2.05
CA LEU A 625 42.38 -58.48 -2.13
C LEU A 625 42.11 -59.20 -0.77
N SER A 626 40.96 -59.77 -0.36
CA SER A 626 39.69 -60.31 -0.96
C SER A 626 38.77 -60.80 0.21
N LEU A 627 37.42 -60.83 0.19
CA LEU A 627 36.47 -61.88 -0.29
C LEU A 627 35.01 -61.43 0.04
N ASP A 628 34.07 -61.34 -0.92
CA ASP A 628 32.96 -62.26 -1.30
C ASP A 628 31.68 -62.33 -0.41
N ARG A 629 30.48 -61.96 -0.94
CA ARG A 629 29.42 -62.86 -1.50
C ARG A 629 28.11 -62.13 -1.92
N GLN A 630 27.46 -62.69 -2.95
CA GLN A 630 26.23 -62.32 -3.71
C GLN A 630 24.91 -62.36 -2.88
N THR A 631 23.74 -61.80 -3.26
CA THR A 631 22.84 -62.13 -4.42
C THR A 631 21.57 -61.22 -4.52
N LEU A 632 21.13 -60.91 -5.76
CA LEU A 632 19.78 -60.88 -6.38
C LEU A 632 18.57 -60.07 -5.77
N GLY A 633 17.91 -59.26 -6.62
CA GLY A 633 16.61 -58.57 -6.39
C GLY A 633 15.36 -59.47 -6.60
N PRO A 634 14.16 -58.99 -7.05
CA PRO A 634 13.70 -57.62 -7.36
C PRO A 634 12.26 -57.23 -6.85
N ALA A 635 11.89 -55.97 -7.09
CA ALA A 635 10.57 -55.37 -7.42
C ALA A 635 9.25 -55.81 -6.75
N ARG A 636 8.45 -54.82 -6.27
CA ARG A 636 7.00 -54.77 -6.52
C ARG A 636 6.40 -53.37 -6.34
N ALA A 637 5.78 -52.89 -7.41
CA ALA A 637 4.77 -51.84 -7.42
C ALA A 637 3.43 -52.41 -6.93
N LEU A 638 2.60 -51.58 -6.29
CA LEU A 638 1.16 -51.82 -6.14
C LEU A 638 0.40 -50.50 -6.30
N ALA A 639 -0.40 -50.44 -7.36
CA ALA A 639 -1.54 -49.55 -7.55
C ALA A 639 -2.76 -50.45 -7.82
N PHE A 640 -3.90 -50.19 -7.16
CA PHE A 640 -5.28 -50.60 -7.49
C PHE A 640 -6.21 -49.89 -6.48
N SER A 641 -7.51 -49.69 -6.69
CA SER A 641 -8.31 -49.15 -7.79
C SER A 641 -9.70 -48.86 -7.21
N SER A 642 -10.41 -47.86 -7.75
CA SER A 642 -11.87 -47.75 -7.98
C SER A 642 -12.94 -48.11 -6.90
N ARG A 643 -13.81 -47.11 -6.66
CA ARG A 643 -15.30 -47.12 -6.55
C ARG A 643 -16.01 -48.04 -5.53
N ALA A 644 -16.81 -47.44 -4.64
CA ALA A 644 -18.29 -47.33 -4.76
C ALA A 644 -18.96 -46.94 -3.41
N ARG A 645 -19.58 -45.75 -3.34
CA ARG A 645 -21.01 -45.48 -3.04
C ARG A 645 -21.24 -43.98 -2.90
#